data_AF-A0A915DVD5-F1
#
_entry.id   AF-A0A915DVD5-F1
#
_cell.length_a   1.000
_cell.length_b   1.000
_cell.length_c   1.000
_cell.angle_alpha   90.00
_cell.angle_beta   90.00
_cell.angle_gamma   90.00
#
_symmetry.space_group_name_H-M   'P 1'
#
loop_
_entity.id
_entity.type
_entity.pdbx_description
1 polymer ?
#
loop_
_entity_poly.entity_id
_entity_poly.type
_entity_poly.pdbx_seq_one_letter_code
_entity_poly.pdbx_strand_id
1 'polypeptide(L)'
;MAAPLRKNMLLIGAAALAGAAVGSSVTYKIATCPKWNKLRDDAIKLEEGFNKLQEIKDCHSMLKKHLTKDVISRLKCKMTSLGASLHDVVRSGFANPDSSIGVYAADPECYNMFSALFDPIIQEYHGFGPTEKQPAVDLGKDRISELAPLDKEGKYIKSTRIRCGRTLNGFPFNPLLTKENYMAMQDKVKSALESVTDKQISGKYYPLEGMTKEVQNQLIADHFLFKEGDRFLKEANACNFWPIGRGIFHNTDKTFLVWINEEDHLRLISMQNDGNVGQVLERLIKGIESIESKVPFARDDRLGWLTFCPTNLGTSVRASVHIALPKISKQPDFKEICDKLKLQIRGIHGEHSDSSGRQADVRRCEASNRAGKEGRIREKVILSAESLRQLLDILLQDDLNESLLEFAVVSNQSFRVVENRSFISFLNTFRNFVINNPNREAKDLLPCQRTISNRVEDALKSVKNEVSMKVAQLKASGGGLTMDFAKNQVDFIAVTAHYINSNWQKINFVLVFAPLPSGLKKTSENVKALIASEMNELGISNTDMSKMFVTTDEGSNVCQLGGSKHQSCMCHVGSTMAKRTTRPYRNNALSEEVKNACKEVESALKCVEKLIGKLRLVDQIKNDAGSALRSPVETRWLSYYVMIQSLIKNK
;
A
#
# COMPACT_ATOMS: atom_id res chain seq x y z
N MET A 1 4.89 -54.75 42.02
CA MET A 1 6.30 -54.97 42.43
C MET A 1 7.07 -53.70 42.10
N ALA A 2 7.38 -52.92 43.14
CA ALA A 2 8.09 -51.66 43.05
C ALA A 2 9.48 -51.85 43.67
N ALA A 3 10.53 -51.40 42.96
CA ALA A 3 11.81 -51.01 43.55
C ALA A 3 12.63 -50.16 42.55
N PRO A 4 13.48 -49.22 43.02
CA PRO A 4 13.72 -47.95 42.33
C PRO A 4 15.17 -47.69 41.92
N LEU A 5 15.37 -47.09 40.74
CA LEU A 5 16.60 -46.42 40.34
C LEU A 5 16.63 -44.99 40.92
N ARG A 6 16.94 -44.87 42.21
CA ARG A 6 17.37 -43.61 42.87
C ARG A 6 18.69 -43.86 43.60
N LYS A 7 19.80 -43.96 42.86
CA LYS A 7 21.16 -43.79 43.40
C LYS A 7 22.03 -43.23 42.27
N ASN A 8 22.24 -41.91 42.31
CA ASN A 8 23.44 -41.17 41.85
C ASN A 8 23.19 -39.65 41.81
N MET A 9 22.45 -39.10 42.77
CA MET A 9 22.23 -37.65 42.90
C MET A 9 22.38 -37.14 44.34
N LEU A 10 23.26 -37.75 45.13
CA LEU A 10 23.58 -37.32 46.49
C LEU A 10 24.95 -37.86 46.91
N LEU A 11 26.03 -37.25 46.39
CA LEU A 11 27.40 -37.39 46.94
C LEU A 11 28.36 -36.36 46.31
N ILE A 12 27.98 -35.07 46.32
CA ILE A 12 28.93 -33.94 46.13
C ILE A 12 28.63 -32.80 47.11
N GLY A 13 27.99 -33.10 48.25
CA GLY A 13 27.58 -32.11 49.25
C GLY A 13 28.17 -32.29 50.66
N ALA A 14 29.10 -33.23 50.86
CA ALA A 14 29.57 -33.57 52.22
C ALA A 14 31.04 -34.01 52.25
N ALA A 15 31.93 -33.25 51.59
CA ALA A 15 33.38 -33.42 51.72
C ALA A 15 34.10 -32.07 51.82
N ALA A 16 33.52 -31.12 52.57
CA ALA A 16 34.16 -29.83 52.87
C ALA A 16 34.45 -29.64 54.38
N LEU A 17 34.17 -30.63 55.23
CA LEU A 17 34.36 -30.54 56.68
C LEU A 17 34.85 -31.87 57.25
N ALA A 18 36.13 -32.18 57.06
CA ALA A 18 36.97 -32.95 58.00
C ALA A 18 38.32 -33.28 57.34
N GLY A 19 39.41 -33.06 58.07
CA GLY A 19 40.65 -33.80 57.86
C GLY A 19 41.77 -33.02 57.16
N ALA A 20 42.55 -32.30 57.96
CA ALA A 20 43.94 -32.02 57.65
C ALA A 20 44.74 -33.34 57.58
N ALA A 21 45.80 -33.29 56.77
CA ALA A 21 47.00 -34.15 56.77
C ALA A 21 46.97 -35.50 56.01
N VAL A 22 48.13 -35.71 55.38
CA VAL A 22 48.71 -36.90 54.76
C VAL A 22 48.39 -37.10 53.26
N GLY A 23 49.41 -36.83 52.47
CA GLY A 23 49.42 -36.96 51.02
C GLY A 23 49.35 -38.40 50.55
N SER A 24 48.53 -38.62 49.54
CA SER A 24 48.77 -39.56 48.45
C SER A 24 47.88 -39.12 47.29
N SER A 25 48.51 -38.66 46.22
CA SER A 25 47.87 -38.15 45.01
C SER A 25 47.29 -39.31 44.19
N VAL A 26 46.12 -39.81 44.58
CA VAL A 26 45.27 -40.60 43.69
C VAL A 26 44.51 -39.64 42.78
N THR A 27 45.14 -39.27 41.67
CA THR A 27 44.47 -38.57 40.57
C THR A 27 43.53 -39.55 39.89
N TYR A 28 42.24 -39.54 40.26
CA TYR A 28 41.20 -40.11 39.42
C TYR A 28 41.18 -39.31 38.12
N LYS A 29 41.75 -39.85 37.04
CA LYS A 29 41.45 -39.42 35.68
C LYS A 29 39.97 -39.73 35.43
N ILE A 30 39.09 -38.79 35.78
CA ILE A 30 37.71 -38.80 35.31
C ILE A 30 37.82 -38.69 33.80
N ALA A 31 37.58 -39.79 33.08
CA ALA A 31 37.37 -39.76 31.65
C ALA A 31 36.15 -38.87 31.39
N THR A 32 36.37 -37.60 31.06
CA THR A 32 35.29 -36.65 30.86
C THR A 32 34.61 -36.97 29.53
N CYS A 33 33.30 -37.26 29.59
CA CYS A 33 32.52 -37.49 28.38
C CYS A 33 32.60 -36.25 27.47
N PRO A 34 32.96 -36.39 26.19
CA PRO A 34 33.06 -35.27 25.25
C PRO A 34 31.80 -34.39 25.20
N LYS A 35 30.63 -35.01 25.37
CA LYS A 35 29.32 -34.32 25.43
C LYS A 35 29.22 -33.34 26.61
N TRP A 36 29.70 -33.75 27.79
CA TRP A 36 29.68 -32.90 29.00
C TRP A 36 30.69 -31.76 28.91
N ASN A 37 31.85 -32.00 28.31
CA ASN A 37 32.84 -30.95 28.05
C ASN A 37 32.27 -29.88 27.11
N LYS A 38 31.66 -30.29 25.99
CA LYS A 38 30.99 -29.35 25.07
C LYS A 38 29.92 -28.53 25.78
N LEU A 39 29.02 -29.16 26.53
CA LEU A 39 27.95 -28.43 27.25
C LEU A 39 28.49 -27.42 28.26
N ARG A 40 29.55 -27.78 29.00
CA ARG A 40 30.19 -26.87 29.94
C ARG A 40 30.80 -25.66 29.23
N ASP A 41 31.54 -25.90 28.16
CA ASP A 41 32.22 -24.83 27.42
C ASP A 41 31.21 -23.94 26.68
N ASP A 42 30.14 -24.52 26.14
CA ASP A 42 29.03 -23.79 25.53
C ASP A 42 28.24 -22.96 26.56
N ALA A 43 28.06 -23.45 27.79
CA ALA A 43 27.42 -22.70 28.86
C ALA A 43 28.21 -21.43 29.23
N ILE A 44 29.54 -21.50 29.25
CA ILE A 44 30.41 -20.33 29.47
C ILE A 44 30.20 -19.30 28.34
N LYS A 45 30.26 -19.76 27.08
CA LYS A 45 30.04 -18.88 25.91
C LYS A 45 28.64 -18.27 25.87
N LEU A 46 27.62 -19.01 26.34
CA LEU A 46 26.25 -18.50 26.47
C LEU A 46 26.17 -17.33 27.45
N GLU A 47 26.81 -17.45 28.61
CA GLU A 47 26.81 -16.38 29.62
C GLU A 47 27.59 -15.15 29.13
N GLU A 48 28.76 -15.35 28.52
CA GLU A 48 29.55 -14.27 27.92
C GLU A 48 28.81 -13.56 26.78
N GLY A 49 28.26 -14.33 25.83
CA GLY A 49 27.53 -13.81 24.68
C GLY A 49 26.25 -13.09 25.08
N PHE A 50 25.53 -13.61 26.08
CA PHE A 50 24.35 -12.96 26.63
C PHE A 50 24.70 -11.60 27.25
N ASN A 51 25.73 -11.53 28.10
CA ASN A 51 26.13 -10.26 28.72
C ASN A 51 26.53 -9.21 27.67
N LYS A 52 27.35 -9.59 26.70
CA LYS A 52 27.73 -8.72 25.57
C LYS A 52 26.52 -8.22 24.78
N LEU A 53 25.57 -9.10 24.48
CA LEU A 53 24.38 -8.74 23.72
C LEU A 53 23.48 -7.74 24.46
N GLN A 54 23.41 -7.82 25.79
CA GLN A 54 22.64 -6.88 26.61
C GLN A 54 23.29 -5.49 26.71
N GLU A 55 24.61 -5.39 26.63
CA GLU A 55 25.35 -4.11 26.66
C GLU A 55 25.14 -3.27 25.38
N ILE A 56 24.84 -3.91 24.26
CA ILE A 56 24.68 -3.24 22.96
C ILE A 56 23.30 -2.58 22.88
N LYS A 57 23.23 -1.27 23.11
CA LYS A 57 21.97 -0.50 23.12
C LYS A 57 21.20 -0.59 21.79
N ASP A 58 21.89 -0.47 20.66
CA ASP A 58 21.28 -0.41 19.31
C ASP A 58 21.04 -1.78 18.66
N CYS A 59 21.09 -2.86 19.44
CA CYS A 59 20.70 -4.19 18.96
C CYS A 59 19.17 -4.34 19.07
N HIS A 60 18.52 -4.61 17.93
CA HIS A 60 17.07 -4.82 17.81
C HIS A 60 16.71 -6.27 17.42
N SER A 61 17.64 -7.21 17.57
CA SER A 61 17.42 -8.61 17.22
C SER A 61 16.34 -9.26 18.07
N MET A 62 15.55 -10.17 17.47
CA MET A 62 14.60 -10.99 18.21
C MET A 62 15.30 -11.89 19.25
N LEU A 63 16.53 -12.33 18.97
CA LEU A 63 17.38 -13.02 19.93
C LEU A 63 17.55 -12.20 21.22
N LYS A 64 17.99 -10.93 21.13
CA LYS A 64 18.22 -10.09 22.31
C LYS A 64 16.93 -9.90 23.12
N LYS A 65 15.79 -9.76 22.43
CA LYS A 65 14.49 -9.56 23.05
C LYS A 65 14.00 -10.79 23.82
N HIS A 66 14.17 -11.99 23.26
CA HIS A 66 13.56 -13.22 23.79
C HIS A 66 14.52 -14.13 24.56
N LEU A 67 15.83 -13.98 24.38
CA LEU A 67 16.82 -14.69 25.20
C LEU A 67 16.92 -14.00 26.56
N THR A 68 16.25 -14.53 27.58
CA THR A 68 16.32 -14.04 28.95
C THR A 68 17.19 -14.92 29.84
N LYS A 69 17.57 -14.43 31.03
CA LYS A 69 18.30 -15.25 32.03
C LYS A 69 17.53 -16.52 32.42
N ASP A 70 16.19 -16.46 32.47
CA ASP A 70 15.33 -17.63 32.71
C ASP A 70 15.38 -18.64 31.56
N VAL A 71 15.32 -18.15 30.32
CA VAL A 71 15.44 -19.01 29.13
C VAL A 71 16.81 -19.71 29.12
N ILE A 72 17.90 -18.97 29.41
CA ILE A 72 19.24 -19.54 29.49
C ILE A 72 19.33 -20.59 30.61
N SER A 73 18.86 -20.28 31.83
CA SER A 73 18.96 -21.21 32.97
C SER A 73 18.24 -22.53 32.70
N ARG A 74 17.08 -22.48 32.03
CA ARG A 74 16.28 -23.65 31.64
C ARG A 74 16.90 -24.48 30.53
N LEU A 75 17.63 -23.85 29.60
CA LEU A 75 18.03 -24.48 28.34
C LEU A 75 19.54 -24.76 28.23
N LYS A 76 20.41 -24.10 29.01
CA LYS A 76 21.87 -24.17 28.84
C LYS A 76 22.49 -25.55 29.01
N CYS A 77 21.83 -26.44 29.77
CA CYS A 77 22.28 -27.82 29.99
C CYS A 77 21.59 -28.84 29.05
N LYS A 78 20.76 -28.39 28.10
CA LYS A 78 20.05 -29.26 27.16
C LYS A 78 20.85 -29.45 25.88
N MET A 79 20.72 -30.64 25.31
CA MET A 79 21.35 -31.00 24.04
C MET A 79 20.45 -31.97 23.28
N THR A 80 20.35 -31.80 21.97
CA THR A 80 19.58 -32.69 21.09
C THR A 80 20.24 -34.06 20.99
N SER A 81 19.53 -35.02 20.40
CA SER A 81 20.03 -36.36 20.10
C SER A 81 21.27 -36.34 19.20
N LEU A 82 21.35 -35.37 18.27
CA LEU A 82 22.48 -35.18 17.35
C LEU A 82 23.58 -34.26 17.91
N GLY A 83 23.43 -33.77 19.13
CA GLY A 83 24.49 -33.04 19.83
C GLY A 83 24.46 -31.52 19.70
N ALA A 84 23.36 -30.91 19.21
CA ALA A 84 23.19 -29.46 19.19
C ALA A 84 22.91 -28.90 20.58
N SER A 85 23.63 -27.85 20.98
CA SER A 85 23.39 -27.09 22.20
C SER A 85 22.64 -25.78 21.92
N LEU A 86 22.21 -25.08 22.98
CA LEU A 86 21.65 -23.73 22.82
C LEU A 86 22.67 -22.74 22.23
N HIS A 87 23.97 -22.93 22.47
CA HIS A 87 25.00 -22.07 21.91
C HIS A 87 25.04 -22.19 20.37
N ASP A 88 24.89 -23.40 19.83
CA ASP A 88 24.80 -23.62 18.38
C ASP A 88 23.62 -22.85 17.76
N VAL A 89 22.54 -22.65 18.52
CA VAL A 89 21.34 -21.91 18.07
C VAL A 89 21.55 -20.40 18.03
N VAL A 90 22.25 -19.82 19.01
CA VAL A 90 22.31 -18.36 19.23
C VAL A 90 23.61 -17.71 18.77
N ARG A 91 24.65 -18.49 18.48
CA ARG A 91 26.00 -18.01 18.15
C ARG A 91 26.05 -16.97 17.04
N SER A 92 25.22 -17.12 15.99
CA SER A 92 25.18 -16.14 14.89
C SER A 92 24.73 -14.77 15.37
N GLY A 93 23.73 -14.70 16.26
CA GLY A 93 23.23 -13.43 16.78
C GLY A 93 24.15 -12.82 17.83
N PHE A 94 24.94 -13.63 18.54
CA PHE A 94 26.02 -13.12 19.41
C PHE A 94 27.16 -12.50 18.60
N ALA A 95 27.55 -13.12 17.49
CA ALA A 95 28.61 -12.61 16.63
C ALA A 95 28.16 -11.42 15.76
N ASN A 96 26.87 -11.35 15.40
CA ASN A 96 26.30 -10.32 14.53
C ASN A 96 25.12 -9.60 15.21
N PRO A 97 25.37 -8.60 16.08
CA PRO A 97 24.33 -7.89 16.84
C PRO A 97 23.35 -7.09 15.98
N ASP A 98 23.70 -6.82 14.73
CA ASP A 98 22.86 -6.17 13.72
C ASP A 98 21.85 -7.13 13.05
N SER A 99 21.84 -8.41 13.46
CA SER A 99 20.83 -9.38 13.04
C SER A 99 19.41 -8.93 13.36
N SER A 100 18.46 -9.17 12.46
CA SER A 100 17.03 -8.99 12.77
C SER A 100 16.47 -10.11 13.66
N ILE A 101 16.91 -11.35 13.44
CA ILE A 101 16.46 -12.54 14.17
C ILE A 101 17.55 -13.04 15.11
N GLY A 102 18.68 -13.52 14.56
CA GLY A 102 19.86 -13.93 15.32
C GLY A 102 19.88 -15.39 15.82
N VAL A 103 18.90 -16.21 15.42
CA VAL A 103 18.85 -17.65 15.78
C VAL A 103 18.67 -18.55 14.58
N TYR A 104 19.25 -19.75 14.64
CA TYR A 104 19.10 -20.82 13.66
C TYR A 104 18.96 -22.18 14.35
N ALA A 105 18.21 -23.12 13.78
CA ALA A 105 18.12 -24.48 14.31
C ALA A 105 19.29 -25.33 13.79
N ALA A 106 20.02 -26.05 14.64
CA ALA A 106 21.12 -26.92 14.17
C ALA A 106 20.63 -28.30 13.69
N ASP A 107 19.49 -28.75 14.18
CA ASP A 107 18.73 -29.89 13.68
C ASP A 107 17.21 -29.66 13.88
N PRO A 108 16.34 -30.51 13.29
CA PRO A 108 14.89 -30.44 13.52
C PRO A 108 14.45 -30.49 15.00
N GLU A 109 15.18 -31.22 15.85
CA GLU A 109 14.84 -31.39 17.27
C GLU A 109 15.00 -30.08 18.06
N CYS A 110 15.88 -29.17 17.61
CA CYS A 110 16.08 -27.85 18.21
C CYS A 110 14.76 -27.08 18.40
N TYR A 111 13.82 -27.17 17.44
CA TYR A 111 12.54 -26.44 17.53
C TYR A 111 11.68 -26.88 18.71
N ASN A 112 11.78 -28.15 19.12
CA ASN A 112 11.09 -28.66 20.31
C ASN A 112 11.93 -28.48 21.58
N MET A 113 13.21 -28.87 21.54
CA MET A 113 14.14 -28.83 22.68
C MET A 113 14.33 -27.41 23.24
N PHE A 114 14.41 -26.43 22.34
CA PHE A 114 14.63 -25.01 22.64
C PHE A 114 13.40 -24.15 22.33
N SER A 115 12.19 -24.74 22.39
CA SER A 115 10.91 -24.07 22.15
C SER A 115 10.70 -22.81 22.99
N ALA A 116 11.23 -22.76 24.21
CA ALA A 116 11.16 -21.57 25.06
C ALA A 116 11.80 -20.31 24.46
N LEU A 117 12.73 -20.48 23.51
CA LEU A 117 13.32 -19.40 22.72
C LEU A 117 12.66 -19.30 21.33
N PHE A 118 12.43 -20.42 20.65
CA PHE A 118 11.88 -20.41 19.29
C PHE A 118 10.42 -19.96 19.23
N ASP A 119 9.54 -20.41 20.13
CA ASP A 119 8.10 -20.11 20.07
C ASP A 119 7.80 -18.61 20.17
N PRO A 120 8.39 -17.83 21.10
CA PRO A 120 8.20 -16.38 21.13
C PRO A 120 8.68 -15.67 19.86
N ILE A 121 9.79 -16.13 19.28
CA ILE A 121 10.36 -15.59 18.03
C ILE A 121 9.43 -15.89 16.85
N ILE A 122 8.95 -17.14 16.74
CA ILE A 122 8.02 -17.59 15.71
C ILE A 122 6.69 -16.82 15.83
N GLN A 123 6.19 -16.64 17.06
CA GLN A 123 4.96 -15.90 17.31
C GLN A 123 5.09 -14.43 16.93
N GLU A 124 6.20 -13.78 17.25
CA GLU A 124 6.40 -12.37 16.90
C GLU A 124 6.62 -12.17 15.40
N TYR A 125 7.39 -13.05 14.75
CA TYR A 125 7.70 -12.92 13.33
C TYR A 125 6.52 -13.32 12.42
N HIS A 126 5.87 -14.45 12.71
CA HIS A 126 4.80 -15.03 11.87
C HIS A 126 3.39 -14.76 12.40
N GLY A 127 3.25 -14.25 13.62
CA GLY A 127 1.99 -14.26 14.36
C GLY A 127 1.62 -15.63 14.92
N PHE A 128 2.40 -16.68 14.68
CA PHE A 128 2.05 -18.09 14.91
C PHE A 128 2.41 -18.56 16.33
N GLY A 129 1.40 -18.82 17.16
CA GLY A 129 1.54 -19.19 18.56
C GLY A 129 1.97 -20.63 18.82
N PRO A 130 2.30 -20.96 20.09
CA PRO A 130 2.79 -22.28 20.50
C PRO A 130 1.75 -23.41 20.33
N THR A 131 0.46 -23.09 20.39
CA THR A 131 -0.64 -24.07 20.28
C THR A 131 -1.21 -24.20 18.87
N GLU A 132 -0.83 -23.30 17.96
CA GLU A 132 -1.28 -23.33 16.57
C GLU A 132 -0.55 -24.44 15.79
N LYS A 133 -1.19 -24.97 14.75
CA LYS A 133 -0.61 -25.99 13.86
C LYS A 133 -0.75 -25.54 12.41
N GLN A 134 0.26 -25.85 11.60
CA GLN A 134 0.17 -25.71 10.16
C GLN A 134 -0.92 -26.64 9.61
N PRO A 135 -1.70 -26.20 8.60
CA PRO A 135 -2.73 -26.99 7.96
C PRO A 135 -2.12 -28.12 7.13
N ALA A 136 -3.00 -28.99 6.61
CA ALA A 136 -2.62 -30.01 5.64
C ALA A 136 -1.96 -29.39 4.40
N VAL A 137 -1.08 -30.16 3.76
CA VAL A 137 -0.37 -29.75 2.55
C VAL A 137 -1.37 -29.42 1.44
N ASP A 138 -1.31 -28.18 0.96
CA ASP A 138 -2.02 -27.72 -0.22
C ASP A 138 -1.07 -26.83 -1.03
N LEU A 139 -0.65 -27.36 -2.19
CA LEU A 139 0.23 -26.68 -3.12
C LEU A 139 -0.54 -25.71 -4.04
N GLY A 140 -1.88 -25.86 -4.16
CA GLY A 140 -2.74 -24.99 -4.97
C GLY A 140 -2.93 -25.40 -6.43
N LYS A 141 -2.59 -26.65 -6.80
CA LYS A 141 -2.52 -27.15 -8.19
C LYS A 141 -3.83 -26.96 -8.97
N ASP A 142 -4.94 -27.24 -8.33
CA ASP A 142 -6.30 -27.25 -8.89
C ASP A 142 -6.93 -25.86 -9.03
N ARG A 143 -6.21 -24.81 -8.60
CA ARG A 143 -6.72 -23.43 -8.51
C ARG A 143 -5.79 -22.42 -9.17
N ILE A 144 -4.79 -22.87 -9.92
CA ILE A 144 -3.81 -22.01 -10.61
C ILE A 144 -4.52 -21.04 -11.57
N SER A 145 -5.62 -21.45 -12.18
CA SER A 145 -6.43 -20.62 -13.08
C SER A 145 -7.03 -19.37 -12.41
N GLU A 146 -7.13 -19.34 -11.07
CA GLU A 146 -7.58 -18.15 -10.32
C GLU A 146 -6.49 -17.06 -10.28
N LEU A 147 -5.22 -17.41 -10.53
CA LEU A 147 -4.09 -16.49 -10.51
C LEU A 147 -3.89 -15.82 -11.88
N ALA A 148 -4.77 -14.87 -12.22
CA ALA A 148 -4.58 -14.03 -13.40
C ALA A 148 -3.26 -13.23 -13.33
N PRO A 149 -2.62 -12.94 -14.49
CA PRO A 149 -1.41 -12.12 -14.53
C PRO A 149 -1.59 -10.80 -13.78
N LEU A 150 -0.60 -10.45 -12.95
CA LEU A 150 -0.62 -9.26 -12.11
C LEU A 150 -0.62 -7.97 -12.94
N ASP A 151 0.22 -7.94 -13.97
CA ASP A 151 0.42 -6.80 -14.85
C ASP A 151 0.31 -7.28 -16.30
N LYS A 152 -0.92 -7.24 -16.84
CA LYS A 152 -1.21 -7.75 -18.19
C LYS A 152 -0.50 -6.96 -19.28
N GLU A 153 -0.26 -5.67 -19.05
CA GLU A 153 0.39 -4.78 -20.02
C GLU A 153 1.92 -4.80 -19.90
N GLY A 154 2.47 -5.39 -18.83
CA GLY A 154 3.92 -5.49 -18.58
C GLY A 154 4.59 -4.14 -18.29
N LYS A 155 3.81 -3.14 -17.88
CA LYS A 155 4.26 -1.77 -17.67
C LYS A 155 5.18 -1.65 -16.45
N TYR A 156 4.79 -2.27 -15.34
CA TYR A 156 5.41 -2.14 -14.02
C TYR A 156 6.24 -3.36 -13.64
N ILE A 157 5.69 -4.57 -13.76
CA ILE A 157 6.37 -5.81 -13.36
C ILE A 157 7.38 -6.23 -14.44
N LYS A 158 8.61 -6.46 -14.02
CA LYS A 158 9.72 -6.91 -14.88
C LYS A 158 9.98 -8.39 -14.77
N SER A 159 9.80 -8.96 -13.59
CA SER A 159 9.86 -10.40 -13.40
C SER A 159 9.08 -10.84 -12.16
N THR A 160 8.63 -12.08 -12.20
CA THR A 160 7.96 -12.77 -11.08
C THR A 160 8.82 -13.93 -10.65
N ARG A 161 8.93 -14.14 -9.33
CA ARG A 161 9.73 -15.20 -8.73
C ARG A 161 9.01 -15.80 -7.53
N ILE A 162 8.93 -17.13 -7.46
CA ILE A 162 8.45 -17.84 -6.28
C ILE A 162 9.53 -18.83 -5.86
N ARG A 163 9.95 -18.75 -4.59
CA ARG A 163 10.92 -19.69 -4.01
C ARG A 163 10.34 -20.43 -2.81
N CYS A 164 10.87 -21.62 -2.53
CA CYS A 164 10.64 -22.33 -1.27
C CYS A 164 11.91 -23.06 -0.79
N GLY A 165 12.03 -23.21 0.52
CA GLY A 165 13.08 -24.01 1.17
C GLY A 165 12.59 -25.44 1.42
N ARG A 166 13.46 -26.43 1.25
CA ARG A 166 13.18 -27.82 1.63
C ARG A 166 14.40 -28.45 2.29
N THR A 167 14.13 -29.20 3.35
CA THR A 167 15.12 -29.98 4.09
C THR A 167 14.89 -31.44 3.79
N LEU A 168 15.95 -32.17 3.47
CA LEU A 168 15.88 -33.61 3.23
C LEU A 168 15.66 -34.35 4.55
N ASN A 169 14.68 -35.25 4.58
CA ASN A 169 14.41 -36.06 5.76
C ASN A 169 15.61 -36.99 6.07
N GLY A 170 15.92 -37.14 7.36
CA GLY A 170 17.04 -37.96 7.84
C GLY A 170 18.41 -37.27 7.87
N PHE A 171 18.49 -35.97 7.58
CA PHE A 171 19.72 -35.16 7.72
C PHE A 171 19.49 -34.01 8.73
N PRO A 172 20.49 -33.65 9.55
CA PRO A 172 20.42 -32.42 10.35
C PRO A 172 20.60 -31.19 9.46
N PHE A 173 20.47 -29.98 10.02
CA PHE A 173 20.80 -28.76 9.29
C PHE A 173 22.32 -28.54 9.22
N ASN A 174 22.72 -27.52 8.45
CA ASN A 174 24.12 -27.23 8.12
C ASN A 174 25.14 -27.31 9.27
N PRO A 175 24.87 -26.82 10.50
CA PRO A 175 25.88 -26.81 11.57
C PRO A 175 26.38 -28.20 11.99
N LEU A 176 25.57 -29.24 11.76
CA LEU A 176 25.89 -30.63 12.12
C LEU A 176 26.14 -31.54 10.92
N LEU A 177 26.07 -31.02 9.70
CA LEU A 177 26.37 -31.82 8.50
C LEU A 177 27.86 -32.15 8.41
N THR A 178 28.18 -33.41 8.12
CA THR A 178 29.53 -33.81 7.75
C THR A 178 29.79 -33.61 6.26
N LYS A 179 31.06 -33.69 5.85
CA LYS A 179 31.45 -33.65 4.44
C LYS A 179 30.73 -34.73 3.62
N GLU A 180 30.58 -35.93 4.17
CA GLU A 180 29.89 -37.06 3.56
C GLU A 180 28.39 -36.80 3.45
N ASN A 181 27.77 -36.13 4.44
CA ASN A 181 26.37 -35.74 4.32
C ASN A 181 26.16 -34.76 3.16
N TYR A 182 27.02 -33.75 3.02
CA TYR A 182 26.94 -32.79 1.91
C TYR A 182 27.00 -33.49 0.54
N MET A 183 27.94 -34.41 0.35
CA MET A 183 28.05 -35.20 -0.88
C MET A 183 26.84 -36.12 -1.10
N ALA A 184 26.40 -36.85 -0.07
CA ALA A 184 25.26 -37.75 -0.16
C ALA A 184 23.94 -37.03 -0.51
N MET A 185 23.72 -35.84 0.06
CA MET A 185 22.56 -35.01 -0.29
C MET A 185 22.65 -34.49 -1.72
N GLN A 186 23.83 -34.00 -2.13
CA GLN A 186 24.06 -33.57 -3.50
C GLN A 186 23.70 -34.68 -4.50
N ASP A 187 24.22 -35.90 -4.29
CA ASP A 187 24.03 -37.00 -5.23
C ASP A 187 22.57 -37.48 -5.28
N LYS A 188 21.87 -37.53 -4.14
CA LYS A 188 20.44 -37.85 -4.07
C LYS A 188 19.61 -36.85 -4.87
N VAL A 189 19.85 -35.56 -4.68
CA VAL A 189 19.08 -34.48 -5.31
C VAL A 189 19.41 -34.38 -6.79
N LYS A 190 20.70 -34.45 -7.15
CA LYS A 190 21.17 -34.48 -8.54
C LYS A 190 20.48 -35.62 -9.30
N SER A 191 20.51 -36.83 -8.76
CA SER A 191 19.89 -38.00 -9.38
C SER A 191 18.38 -37.83 -9.55
N ALA A 192 17.70 -37.23 -8.56
CA ALA A 192 16.26 -36.97 -8.63
C ALA A 192 15.90 -35.95 -9.72
N LEU A 193 16.68 -34.88 -9.85
CA LEU A 193 16.47 -33.79 -10.81
C LEU A 193 16.84 -34.17 -12.25
N GLU A 194 17.99 -34.82 -12.46
CA GLU A 194 18.47 -35.18 -13.80
C GLU A 194 17.65 -36.31 -14.45
N SER A 195 16.83 -37.02 -13.67
CA SER A 195 15.91 -38.04 -14.17
C SER A 195 14.52 -37.49 -14.52
N VAL A 196 14.29 -36.17 -14.43
CA VAL A 196 13.01 -35.55 -14.84
C VAL A 196 13.00 -35.28 -16.34
N THR A 197 11.96 -35.76 -17.02
CA THR A 197 11.79 -35.61 -18.48
C THR A 197 10.83 -34.49 -18.89
N ASP A 198 10.06 -33.92 -17.95
CA ASP A 198 9.21 -32.76 -18.21
C ASP A 198 10.07 -31.58 -18.66
N LYS A 199 9.82 -31.06 -19.87
CA LYS A 199 10.62 -29.97 -20.47
C LYS A 199 10.66 -28.71 -19.61
N GLN A 200 9.63 -28.43 -18.82
CA GLN A 200 9.60 -27.26 -17.94
C GLN A 200 10.57 -27.39 -16.76
N ILE A 201 11.01 -28.61 -16.42
CA ILE A 201 11.85 -28.92 -15.24
C ILE A 201 13.20 -29.51 -15.64
N SER A 202 13.26 -30.29 -16.72
CA SER A 202 14.47 -30.98 -17.20
C SER A 202 15.61 -30.00 -17.40
N GLY A 203 16.80 -30.37 -16.91
CA GLY A 203 17.93 -29.46 -16.82
C GLY A 203 19.21 -30.17 -16.43
N LYS A 204 20.19 -29.40 -16.00
CA LYS A 204 21.52 -29.90 -15.63
C LYS A 204 21.95 -29.36 -14.28
N TYR A 205 22.63 -30.20 -13.52
CA TYR A 205 23.31 -29.78 -12.30
C TYR A 205 24.73 -29.29 -12.58
N TYR A 206 25.09 -28.18 -11.95
CA TYR A 206 26.39 -27.53 -12.01
C TYR A 206 26.97 -27.45 -10.60
N PRO A 207 27.97 -28.29 -10.27
CA PRO A 207 28.64 -28.20 -8.97
C PRO A 207 29.37 -26.87 -8.85
N LEU A 208 29.42 -26.33 -7.64
CA LEU A 208 30.22 -25.15 -7.34
C LEU A 208 31.72 -25.51 -7.28
N GLU A 209 32.03 -26.74 -6.87
CA GLU A 209 33.38 -27.30 -6.97
C GLU A 209 33.81 -27.40 -8.44
N GLY A 210 34.90 -26.73 -8.79
CA GLY A 210 35.40 -26.65 -10.17
C GLY A 210 34.74 -25.56 -11.05
N MET A 211 33.77 -24.81 -10.54
CA MET A 211 33.19 -23.67 -11.26
C MET A 211 34.17 -22.48 -11.28
N THR A 212 34.42 -21.89 -12.46
CA THR A 212 35.29 -20.72 -12.56
C THR A 212 34.63 -19.48 -11.93
N LYS A 213 35.44 -18.52 -11.46
CA LYS A 213 34.92 -17.30 -10.83
C LYS A 213 34.14 -16.43 -11.81
N GLU A 214 34.47 -16.47 -13.10
CA GLU A 214 33.74 -15.75 -14.15
C GLU A 214 32.31 -16.30 -14.29
N VAL A 215 32.17 -17.63 -14.35
CA VAL A 215 30.85 -18.28 -14.42
C VAL A 215 30.07 -18.04 -13.13
N GLN A 216 30.72 -18.17 -11.97
CA GLN A 216 30.10 -17.90 -10.67
C GLN A 216 29.57 -16.46 -10.60
N ASN A 217 30.38 -15.48 -10.99
CA ASN A 217 30.01 -14.06 -10.99
C ASN A 217 28.89 -13.76 -11.99
N GLN A 218 28.92 -14.38 -13.18
CA GLN A 218 27.85 -14.22 -14.15
C GLN A 218 26.53 -14.79 -13.63
N LEU A 219 26.54 -15.99 -13.02
CA LEU A 219 25.32 -16.56 -12.44
C LEU A 219 24.78 -15.74 -11.26
N ILE A 220 25.66 -15.09 -10.49
CA ILE A 220 25.25 -14.17 -9.41
C ILE A 220 24.62 -12.89 -10.02
N ALA A 221 25.21 -12.32 -11.08
CA ALA A 221 24.66 -11.18 -11.82
C ALA A 221 23.32 -11.53 -12.51
N ASP A 222 23.22 -12.79 -12.97
CA ASP A 222 22.05 -13.56 -13.38
C ASP A 222 20.85 -13.50 -12.41
N HIS A 223 21.13 -13.20 -11.13
CA HIS A 223 20.29 -13.52 -9.98
C HIS A 223 19.96 -15.02 -9.87
N PHE A 224 20.80 -15.88 -10.48
CA PHE A 224 20.62 -17.33 -10.50
C PHE A 224 21.36 -18.03 -9.38
N LEU A 225 22.56 -17.58 -8.98
CA LEU A 225 23.38 -18.23 -7.94
C LEU A 225 23.39 -17.43 -6.63
N PHE A 226 23.48 -18.15 -5.51
CA PHE A 226 23.66 -17.57 -4.18
C PHE A 226 25.03 -16.91 -4.03
N LYS A 227 25.12 -15.94 -3.11
CA LYS A 227 26.37 -15.26 -2.80
C LYS A 227 27.23 -16.15 -1.89
N GLU A 228 28.54 -16.06 -2.07
CA GLU A 228 29.51 -16.71 -1.20
C GLU A 228 29.82 -15.82 0.02
N GLY A 229 29.99 -16.42 1.20
CA GLY A 229 30.53 -15.73 2.37
C GLY A 229 29.55 -14.87 3.18
N ASP A 230 28.27 -15.26 3.26
CA ASP A 230 27.33 -14.61 4.18
C ASP A 230 27.83 -14.72 5.64
N ARG A 231 28.01 -13.57 6.31
CA ARG A 231 28.57 -13.52 7.67
C ARG A 231 27.66 -14.17 8.72
N PHE A 232 26.34 -14.11 8.55
CA PHE A 232 25.39 -14.72 9.46
C PHE A 232 25.47 -16.24 9.33
N LEU A 233 25.46 -16.77 8.10
CA LEU A 233 25.60 -18.21 7.85
C LEU A 233 26.96 -18.74 8.30
N LYS A 234 28.04 -17.99 8.06
CA LYS A 234 29.39 -18.36 8.50
C LYS A 234 29.46 -18.50 10.02
N GLU A 235 28.97 -17.52 10.77
CA GLU A 235 28.96 -17.55 12.24
C GLU A 235 27.97 -18.59 12.81
N ALA A 236 26.94 -18.95 12.05
CA ALA A 236 26.05 -20.07 12.37
C ALA A 236 26.67 -21.45 12.07
N ASN A 237 27.94 -21.54 11.65
CA ASN A 237 28.57 -22.78 11.18
C ASN A 237 27.89 -23.42 9.96
N ALA A 238 27.16 -22.65 9.16
CA ALA A 238 26.42 -23.18 8.02
C ALA A 238 27.26 -23.33 6.73
N CYS A 239 28.46 -22.74 6.71
CA CYS A 239 29.36 -22.74 5.56
C CYS A 239 30.51 -23.76 5.66
N ASN A 240 30.41 -24.75 6.55
CA ASN A 240 31.46 -25.76 6.74
C ASN A 240 31.74 -26.54 5.45
N PHE A 241 33.02 -26.87 5.20
CA PHE A 241 33.48 -27.64 4.03
C PHE A 241 33.19 -27.00 2.66
N TRP A 242 32.96 -25.69 2.59
CA TRP A 242 32.71 -25.00 1.33
C TRP A 242 33.84 -25.20 0.30
N PRO A 243 33.57 -25.46 -1.00
CA PRO A 243 32.26 -25.56 -1.67
C PRO A 243 31.72 -27.00 -1.81
N ILE A 244 32.23 -27.97 -1.03
CA ILE A 244 31.89 -29.40 -1.19
C ILE A 244 30.37 -29.62 -1.02
N GLY A 245 29.78 -30.36 -1.97
CA GLY A 245 28.35 -30.68 -1.99
C GLY A 245 27.45 -29.52 -2.44
N ARG A 246 28.00 -28.34 -2.74
CA ARG A 246 27.21 -27.16 -3.14
C ARG A 246 27.12 -27.06 -4.63
N GLY A 247 25.99 -26.57 -5.12
CA GLY A 247 25.86 -26.23 -6.52
C GLY A 247 24.47 -25.73 -6.87
N ILE A 248 24.26 -25.59 -8.17
CA ILE A 248 23.04 -25.08 -8.74
C ILE A 248 22.56 -26.03 -9.83
N PHE A 249 21.28 -26.36 -9.80
CA PHE A 249 20.59 -26.94 -10.94
C PHE A 249 19.75 -25.85 -11.60
N HIS A 250 19.65 -25.86 -12.92
CA HIS A 250 18.63 -25.11 -13.62
C HIS A 250 18.13 -25.86 -14.86
N ASN A 251 16.86 -25.63 -15.22
CA ASN A 251 16.30 -26.10 -16.48
C ASN A 251 16.94 -25.37 -17.68
N THR A 252 16.67 -25.87 -18.89
CA THR A 252 17.22 -25.29 -20.14
C THR A 252 16.89 -23.81 -20.30
N ASP A 253 15.67 -23.42 -19.95
CA ASP A 253 15.18 -22.04 -20.10
C ASP A 253 15.58 -21.12 -18.94
N LYS A 254 16.31 -21.62 -17.93
CA LYS A 254 16.69 -20.92 -16.69
C LYS A 254 15.50 -20.28 -15.94
N THR A 255 14.35 -20.93 -16.02
CA THR A 255 13.11 -20.49 -15.37
C THR A 255 12.73 -21.34 -14.15
N PHE A 256 13.38 -22.49 -13.96
CA PHE A 256 13.33 -23.29 -12.75
C PHE A 256 14.76 -23.58 -12.30
N LEU A 257 15.08 -23.24 -11.05
CA LEU A 257 16.39 -23.38 -10.45
C LEU A 257 16.30 -24.06 -9.09
N VAL A 258 17.33 -24.83 -8.73
CA VAL A 258 17.45 -25.43 -7.40
C VAL A 258 18.85 -25.17 -6.87
N TRP A 259 18.96 -24.46 -5.75
CA TRP A 259 20.20 -24.36 -5.01
C TRP A 259 20.32 -25.56 -4.09
N ILE A 260 21.50 -26.17 -4.07
CA ILE A 260 21.80 -27.33 -3.24
C ILE A 260 22.84 -26.92 -2.20
N ASN A 261 22.52 -27.17 -0.92
CA ASN A 261 23.39 -27.03 0.25
C ASN A 261 23.92 -25.60 0.54
N GLU A 262 23.10 -24.58 0.31
CA GLU A 262 23.39 -23.21 0.75
C GLU A 262 22.90 -22.97 2.20
N GLU A 263 21.87 -22.15 2.43
CA GLU A 263 21.28 -21.91 3.75
C GLU A 263 20.41 -23.10 4.19
N ASP A 264 19.59 -23.59 3.28
CA ASP A 264 18.80 -24.81 3.42
C ASP A 264 19.39 -25.91 2.52
N HIS A 265 18.96 -27.16 2.72
CA HIS A 265 19.46 -28.25 1.86
C HIS A 265 19.06 -28.01 0.41
N LEU A 266 17.83 -27.55 0.19
CA LEU A 266 17.31 -27.14 -1.10
C LEU A 266 16.63 -25.79 -1.03
N ARG A 267 16.90 -24.96 -2.03
CA ARG A 267 16.07 -23.79 -2.35
C ARG A 267 15.58 -23.92 -3.78
N LEU A 268 14.29 -24.23 -3.93
CA LEU A 268 13.64 -24.34 -5.23
C LEU A 268 13.11 -22.97 -5.62
N ILE A 269 13.33 -22.59 -6.87
CA ILE A 269 13.03 -21.26 -7.40
C ILE A 269 12.37 -21.44 -8.76
N SER A 270 11.21 -20.84 -8.96
CA SER A 270 10.59 -20.66 -10.27
C SER A 270 10.52 -19.18 -10.56
N MET A 271 10.88 -18.77 -11.77
CA MET A 271 10.86 -17.35 -12.16
C MET A 271 10.73 -17.15 -13.67
N GLN A 272 10.18 -16.00 -14.07
CA GLN A 272 10.11 -15.57 -15.47
C GLN A 272 9.94 -14.05 -15.61
N ASN A 273 10.18 -13.52 -16.81
CA ASN A 273 10.20 -12.09 -17.12
C ASN A 273 8.81 -11.52 -17.47
N ASP A 274 7.82 -11.78 -16.62
CA ASP A 274 6.48 -11.19 -16.72
C ASP A 274 5.75 -11.21 -15.36
N GLY A 275 4.48 -10.79 -15.33
CA GLY A 275 3.60 -10.81 -14.15
C GLY A 275 2.77 -12.10 -13.98
N ASN A 276 3.09 -13.21 -14.66
CA ASN A 276 2.28 -14.43 -14.65
C ASN A 276 2.61 -15.35 -13.46
N VAL A 277 2.10 -14.97 -12.29
CA VAL A 277 2.28 -15.73 -11.04
C VAL A 277 1.75 -17.16 -11.13
N GLY A 278 0.66 -17.39 -11.89
CA GLY A 278 0.07 -18.72 -12.06
C GLY A 278 1.03 -19.71 -12.70
N GLN A 279 1.66 -19.35 -13.82
CA GLN A 279 2.66 -20.20 -14.48
C GLN A 279 3.91 -20.42 -13.63
N VAL A 280 4.37 -19.37 -12.93
CA VAL A 280 5.52 -19.48 -12.03
C VAL A 280 5.23 -20.47 -10.90
N LEU A 281 4.03 -20.41 -10.31
CA LEU A 281 3.60 -21.34 -9.27
C LEU A 281 3.44 -22.76 -9.82
N GLU A 282 2.80 -22.94 -10.97
CA GLU A 282 2.61 -24.26 -11.59
C GLU A 282 3.94 -24.98 -11.76
N ARG A 283 4.93 -24.31 -12.35
CA ARG A 283 6.27 -24.86 -12.56
C ARG A 283 6.99 -25.17 -11.23
N LEU A 284 6.81 -24.33 -10.20
CA LEU A 284 7.36 -24.62 -8.88
C LEU A 284 6.75 -25.89 -8.28
N ILE A 285 5.43 -26.06 -8.37
CA ILE A 285 4.72 -27.25 -7.87
C ILE A 285 5.25 -28.51 -8.56
N LYS A 286 5.35 -28.51 -9.90
CA LYS A 286 5.91 -29.64 -10.67
C LYS A 286 7.33 -29.97 -10.22
N GLY A 287 8.16 -28.95 -9.99
CA GLY A 287 9.51 -29.12 -9.47
C GLY A 287 9.56 -29.76 -8.07
N ILE A 288 8.69 -29.29 -7.15
CA ILE A 288 8.56 -29.86 -5.80
C ILE A 288 8.16 -31.34 -5.88
N GLU A 289 7.07 -31.67 -6.59
CA GLU A 289 6.55 -33.04 -6.72
C GLU A 289 7.60 -33.99 -7.34
N SER A 290 8.35 -33.50 -8.34
CA SER A 290 9.39 -34.27 -9.02
C SER A 290 10.54 -34.69 -8.10
N ILE A 291 10.91 -33.84 -7.14
CA ILE A 291 11.96 -34.15 -6.16
C ILE A 291 11.38 -34.96 -5.00
N GLU A 292 10.24 -34.54 -4.43
CA GLU A 292 9.63 -35.13 -3.23
C GLU A 292 9.24 -36.61 -3.44
N SER A 293 8.86 -36.99 -4.67
CA SER A 293 8.58 -38.38 -5.03
C SER A 293 9.77 -39.34 -4.88
N LYS A 294 11.00 -38.82 -4.88
CA LYS A 294 12.25 -39.60 -4.79
C LYS A 294 13.03 -39.32 -3.52
N VAL A 295 12.93 -38.10 -3.01
CA VAL A 295 13.68 -37.60 -1.86
C VAL A 295 12.70 -36.95 -0.88
N PRO A 296 12.30 -37.64 0.21
CA PRO A 296 11.30 -37.12 1.12
C PRO A 296 11.81 -35.90 1.88
N PHE A 297 10.94 -34.89 2.05
CA PHE A 297 11.25 -33.68 2.81
C PHE A 297 10.87 -33.81 4.28
N ALA A 298 11.62 -33.13 5.15
CA ALA A 298 11.33 -33.03 6.58
C ALA A 298 10.16 -32.06 6.82
N ARG A 299 9.06 -32.60 7.33
CA ARG A 299 7.86 -31.84 7.68
C ARG A 299 7.43 -32.20 9.10
N ASP A 300 7.21 -31.18 9.92
CA ASP A 300 6.64 -31.26 11.25
C ASP A 300 5.12 -30.98 11.21
N ASP A 301 4.36 -31.65 12.08
CA ASP A 301 2.89 -31.49 12.12
C ASP A 301 2.46 -30.11 12.60
N ARG A 302 3.25 -29.47 13.47
CA ARG A 302 2.96 -28.15 14.00
C ARG A 302 3.56 -27.07 13.11
N LEU A 303 4.84 -27.19 12.74
CA LEU A 303 5.63 -26.14 12.10
C LEU A 303 5.70 -26.26 10.56
N GLY A 304 5.15 -27.32 9.95
CA GLY A 304 5.16 -27.50 8.50
C GLY A 304 6.53 -27.94 8.00
N TRP A 305 6.91 -27.52 6.78
CA TRP A 305 8.24 -27.87 6.26
C TRP A 305 9.31 -27.17 7.07
N LEU A 306 10.27 -27.96 7.56
CA LEU A 306 11.33 -27.46 8.42
C LEU A 306 12.46 -26.86 7.59
N THR A 307 13.02 -25.77 8.07
CA THR A 307 14.12 -25.02 7.44
C THR A 307 15.16 -24.64 8.49
N PHE A 308 16.34 -24.22 8.06
CA PHE A 308 17.44 -23.88 8.96
C PHE A 308 17.13 -22.63 9.81
N CYS A 309 16.59 -21.59 9.16
CA CYS A 309 16.14 -20.36 9.81
C CYS A 309 14.66 -20.46 10.22
N PRO A 310 14.25 -20.02 11.43
CA PRO A 310 12.84 -20.03 11.83
C PRO A 310 11.94 -19.17 10.92
N THR A 311 12.47 -18.16 10.24
CA THR A 311 11.69 -17.28 9.35
C THR A 311 11.20 -17.95 8.08
N ASN A 312 11.80 -19.10 7.74
CA ASN A 312 11.48 -19.87 6.54
C ASN A 312 10.58 -21.09 6.84
N LEU A 313 10.06 -21.22 8.07
CA LEU A 313 9.16 -22.32 8.46
C LEU A 313 7.79 -22.27 7.77
N GLY A 314 6.98 -23.29 8.03
CA GLY A 314 5.62 -23.40 7.51
C GLY A 314 5.66 -23.83 6.06
N THR A 315 5.13 -23.00 5.17
CA THR A 315 5.17 -23.22 3.72
C THR A 315 6.58 -23.09 3.14
N SER A 316 7.47 -22.31 3.80
CA SER A 316 8.73 -21.76 3.30
C SER A 316 8.63 -20.96 1.99
N VAL A 317 7.40 -20.75 1.49
CA VAL A 317 7.17 -20.09 0.20
C VAL A 317 7.33 -18.60 0.36
N ARG A 318 8.00 -18.01 -0.62
CA ARG A 318 8.08 -16.57 -0.80
C ARG A 318 7.85 -16.24 -2.26
N ALA A 319 6.74 -15.56 -2.52
CA ALA A 319 6.45 -14.96 -3.81
C ALA A 319 6.97 -13.51 -3.81
N SER A 320 7.66 -13.14 -4.88
CA SER A 320 8.17 -11.80 -5.09
C SER A 320 8.08 -11.37 -6.55
N VAL A 321 8.04 -10.07 -6.76
CA VAL A 321 8.14 -9.45 -8.09
C VAL A 321 9.22 -8.39 -8.09
N HIS A 322 9.95 -8.28 -9.21
CA HIS A 322 10.70 -7.08 -9.53
C HIS A 322 9.76 -6.10 -10.20
N ILE A 323 9.48 -4.99 -9.50
CA ILE A 323 8.52 -3.98 -9.95
C ILE A 323 9.19 -2.62 -10.09
N ALA A 324 8.82 -1.88 -11.14
CA ALA A 324 9.24 -0.51 -11.37
C ALA A 324 8.20 0.46 -10.78
N LEU A 325 8.63 1.28 -9.82
CA LEU A 325 7.78 2.21 -9.09
C LEU A 325 8.28 3.66 -9.27
N PRO A 326 8.11 4.27 -10.45
CA PRO A 326 8.69 5.60 -10.75
C PRO A 326 8.14 6.74 -9.89
N LYS A 327 6.84 6.69 -9.53
CA LYS A 327 6.12 7.75 -8.82
C LYS A 327 5.96 7.44 -7.33
N ILE A 328 5.20 6.40 -6.99
CA ILE A 328 4.84 6.07 -5.60
C ILE A 328 6.04 5.90 -4.66
N SER A 329 7.18 5.43 -5.18
CA SER A 329 8.38 5.22 -4.37
C SER A 329 9.06 6.51 -3.90
N LYS A 330 8.67 7.66 -4.46
CA LYS A 330 9.11 9.01 -4.06
C LYS A 330 8.20 9.64 -3.01
N GLN A 331 7.02 9.05 -2.74
CA GLN A 331 6.08 9.58 -1.75
C GLN A 331 6.58 9.34 -0.32
N PRO A 332 6.37 10.28 0.62
CA PRO A 332 6.86 10.17 1.99
C PRO A 332 6.20 9.02 2.78
N ASP A 333 4.99 8.63 2.42
CA ASP A 333 4.20 7.56 3.03
C ASP A 333 4.38 6.19 2.35
N PHE A 334 5.28 6.07 1.36
CA PHE A 334 5.51 4.82 0.62
C PHE A 334 5.76 3.60 1.54
N LYS A 335 6.55 3.80 2.61
CA LYS A 335 6.83 2.73 3.58
C LYS A 335 5.57 2.32 4.34
N GLU A 336 4.74 3.29 4.73
CA GLU A 336 3.48 3.04 5.43
C GLU A 336 2.48 2.30 4.53
N ILE A 337 2.41 2.66 3.24
CA ILE A 337 1.59 1.95 2.23
C ILE A 337 2.05 0.48 2.14
N CYS A 338 3.35 0.24 2.01
CA CYS A 338 3.89 -1.12 1.91
C CYS A 338 3.61 -1.95 3.18
N ASP A 339 3.80 -1.35 4.36
CA ASP A 339 3.53 -2.02 5.64
C ASP A 339 2.03 -2.35 5.81
N LYS A 340 1.12 -1.45 5.41
CA LYS A 340 -0.34 -1.71 5.39
C LYS A 340 -0.71 -2.88 4.46
N LEU A 341 -0.04 -2.97 3.32
CA LEU A 341 -0.20 -4.07 2.35
C LEU A 341 0.55 -5.35 2.76
N LYS A 342 1.25 -5.34 3.91
CA LYS A 342 2.12 -6.42 4.41
C LYS A 342 3.25 -6.81 3.44
N LEU A 343 3.63 -5.88 2.56
CA LEU A 343 4.72 -6.02 1.61
C LEU A 343 6.04 -5.59 2.23
N GLN A 344 7.05 -6.42 2.08
CA GLN A 344 8.44 -6.08 2.35
C GLN A 344 9.13 -5.66 1.05
N ILE A 345 9.67 -4.44 1.05
CA ILE A 345 10.42 -3.87 -0.08
C ILE A 345 11.92 -4.09 0.14
N ARG A 346 12.63 -4.53 -0.90
CA ARG A 346 14.09 -4.75 -0.90
C ARG A 346 14.76 -4.22 -2.16
N GLY A 347 16.06 -3.97 -2.10
CA GLY A 347 16.87 -3.72 -3.29
C GLY A 347 16.93 -4.95 -4.20
N ILE A 348 17.27 -4.74 -5.48
CA ILE A 348 17.22 -5.80 -6.51
C ILE A 348 18.22 -6.95 -6.28
N HIS A 349 19.19 -6.79 -5.36
CA HIS A 349 20.20 -7.82 -5.05
C HIS A 349 19.93 -8.55 -3.72
N GLY A 350 18.70 -8.46 -3.18
CA GLY A 350 18.25 -9.20 -2.00
C GLY A 350 18.35 -8.43 -0.67
N GLU A 351 18.36 -9.17 0.45
CA GLU A 351 18.49 -8.61 1.81
C GLU A 351 19.77 -7.78 1.93
N HIS A 352 19.65 -6.62 2.60
CA HIS A 352 20.76 -5.70 2.87
C HIS A 352 21.43 -5.11 1.61
N SER A 353 20.78 -5.16 0.46
CA SER A 353 21.22 -4.43 -0.73
C SER A 353 20.44 -3.14 -0.93
N ASP A 354 21.15 -2.05 -1.20
CA ASP A 354 20.54 -0.81 -1.67
C ASP A 354 19.81 -1.06 -2.99
N SER A 355 18.66 -0.40 -3.18
CA SER A 355 18.00 -0.36 -4.48
C SER A 355 18.96 0.25 -5.49
N SER A 356 19.60 -0.56 -6.33
CA SER A 356 20.51 -0.03 -7.34
C SER A 356 19.71 0.72 -8.39
N GLY A 357 19.85 2.05 -8.34
CA GLY A 357 19.26 2.99 -9.29
C GLY A 357 19.83 4.38 -9.05
N ARG A 358 21.11 4.60 -9.38
CA ARG A 358 21.66 5.95 -9.65
C ARG A 358 21.31 6.41 -11.08
N GLN A 359 20.05 6.27 -11.46
CA GLN A 359 19.45 7.10 -12.51
C GLN A 359 18.19 7.66 -11.89
N ALA A 360 18.17 8.97 -11.71
CA ALA A 360 17.01 9.71 -11.27
C ALA A 360 15.85 9.41 -12.22
N ASP A 361 15.00 8.43 -11.90
CA ASP A 361 13.55 8.43 -12.15
C ASP A 361 12.79 7.11 -11.91
N VAL A 362 13.45 5.97 -11.66
CA VAL A 362 12.72 4.71 -11.41
C VAL A 362 13.36 3.88 -10.29
N ARG A 363 12.76 3.84 -9.09
CA ARG A 363 13.15 2.83 -8.07
C ARG A 363 12.62 1.47 -8.51
N ARG A 364 13.54 0.53 -8.77
CA ARG A 364 13.23 -0.90 -8.91
C ARG A 364 13.42 -1.56 -7.55
N CYS A 365 12.45 -2.37 -7.14
CA CYS A 365 12.53 -3.12 -5.90
C CYS A 365 11.94 -4.52 -6.04
N GLU A 366 12.39 -5.41 -5.15
CA GLU A 366 11.72 -6.68 -4.89
C GLU A 366 10.62 -6.43 -3.85
N ALA A 367 9.36 -6.68 -4.22
CA ALA A 367 8.22 -6.64 -3.31
C ALA A 367 7.75 -8.06 -2.99
N SER A 368 7.61 -8.40 -1.72
CA SER A 368 7.19 -9.74 -1.27
C SER A 368 6.45 -9.69 0.06
N ASN A 369 5.46 -10.56 0.29
CA ASN A 369 4.82 -10.65 1.60
C ASN A 369 5.76 -11.21 2.69
N ARG A 370 5.59 -10.73 3.93
CA ARG A 370 6.18 -11.39 5.11
C ARG A 370 5.54 -12.77 5.28
N ALA A 371 6.29 -13.74 5.81
CA ALA A 371 5.74 -15.05 6.09
C ALA A 371 4.70 -14.94 7.23
N GLY A 372 3.41 -15.10 6.92
CA GLY A 372 2.33 -15.07 7.91
C GLY A 372 1.84 -16.45 8.33
N LYS A 373 0.71 -16.47 9.05
CA LYS A 373 0.01 -17.68 9.54
C LYS A 373 -0.52 -18.59 8.44
N GLU A 374 -0.48 -18.15 7.18
CA GLU A 374 -1.12 -18.85 6.07
C GLU A 374 -0.33 -20.11 5.74
N GLY A 375 -0.86 -21.23 6.23
CA GLY A 375 -0.15 -22.48 6.14
C GLY A 375 -0.38 -23.26 4.86
N ARG A 376 -1.17 -22.73 3.92
CA ARG A 376 -1.30 -23.24 2.56
C ARG A 376 -0.49 -22.38 1.59
N ILE A 377 0.27 -23.03 0.71
CA ILE A 377 1.12 -22.34 -0.27
C ILE A 377 0.27 -21.44 -1.17
N ARG A 378 -0.89 -21.95 -1.59
CA ARG A 378 -1.86 -21.22 -2.40
C ARG A 378 -2.29 -19.90 -1.76
N GLU A 379 -2.81 -19.94 -0.54
CA GLU A 379 -3.32 -18.76 0.16
C GLU A 379 -2.23 -17.70 0.28
N LYS A 380 -0.99 -18.11 0.57
CA LYS A 380 0.15 -17.21 0.65
C LYS A 380 0.47 -16.53 -0.70
N VAL A 381 0.42 -17.29 -1.80
CA VAL A 381 0.65 -16.74 -3.15
C VAL A 381 -0.50 -15.84 -3.58
N ILE A 382 -1.75 -16.22 -3.29
CA ILE A 382 -2.94 -15.40 -3.59
C ILE A 382 -2.88 -14.08 -2.82
N LEU A 383 -2.63 -14.10 -1.51
CA LEU A 383 -2.50 -12.88 -0.71
C LEU A 383 -1.34 -12.01 -1.19
N SER A 384 -0.23 -12.63 -1.62
CA SER A 384 0.89 -11.89 -2.22
C SER A 384 0.48 -11.23 -3.54
N ALA A 385 -0.25 -11.96 -4.38
CA ALA A 385 -0.79 -11.45 -5.62
C ALA A 385 -1.80 -10.31 -5.40
N GLU A 386 -2.67 -10.43 -4.40
CA GLU A 386 -3.66 -9.41 -4.04
C GLU A 386 -3.01 -8.14 -3.49
N SER A 387 -2.05 -8.24 -2.57
CA SER A 387 -1.28 -7.08 -2.09
C SER A 387 -0.55 -6.38 -3.23
N LEU A 388 0.03 -7.15 -4.16
CA LEU A 388 0.68 -6.58 -5.35
C LEU A 388 -0.31 -5.96 -6.33
N ARG A 389 -1.50 -6.52 -6.51
CA ARG A 389 -2.58 -5.90 -7.31
C ARG A 389 -3.04 -4.59 -6.70
N GLN A 390 -3.22 -4.52 -5.38
CA GLN A 390 -3.56 -3.26 -4.71
C GLN A 390 -2.48 -2.19 -4.91
N LEU A 391 -1.20 -2.59 -4.86
CA LEU A 391 -0.10 -1.68 -5.18
C LEU A 391 -0.15 -1.19 -6.65
N LEU A 392 -0.47 -2.08 -7.59
CA LEU A 392 -0.66 -1.73 -9.01
C LEU A 392 -1.88 -0.82 -9.21
N ASP A 393 -2.98 -1.04 -8.50
CA ASP A 393 -4.18 -0.19 -8.57
C ASP A 393 -3.86 1.25 -8.16
N ILE A 394 -3.02 1.44 -7.13
CA ILE A 394 -2.54 2.77 -6.73
C ILE A 394 -1.72 3.41 -7.86
N LEU A 395 -0.84 2.65 -8.52
CA LEU A 395 -0.05 3.15 -9.67
C LEU A 395 -0.94 3.52 -10.86
N LEU A 396 -1.96 2.71 -11.15
CA LEU A 396 -2.92 2.97 -12.22
C LEU A 396 -3.77 4.19 -11.93
N GLN A 397 -4.11 4.42 -10.65
CA GLN A 397 -4.82 5.63 -10.23
C GLN A 397 -3.98 6.90 -10.45
N ASP A 398 -2.67 6.85 -10.16
CA ASP A 398 -1.77 7.97 -10.47
C ASP A 398 -1.69 8.25 -11.98
N ASP A 399 -1.67 7.21 -12.81
CA ASP A 399 -1.64 7.37 -14.27
C ASP A 399 -2.97 7.89 -14.83
N LEU A 400 -4.11 7.49 -14.23
CA LEU A 400 -5.41 8.05 -14.54
C LEU A 400 -5.47 9.56 -14.22
N ASN A 401 -4.94 9.96 -13.06
CA ASN A 401 -4.91 11.35 -12.64
C ASN A 401 -4.10 12.23 -13.62
N GLU A 402 -2.92 11.76 -14.04
CA GLU A 402 -2.09 12.46 -15.04
C GLU A 402 -2.78 12.53 -16.40
N SER A 403 -3.37 11.43 -16.87
CA SER A 403 -4.09 11.41 -18.16
C SER A 403 -5.27 12.38 -18.16
N LEU A 404 -5.97 12.51 -17.03
CA LEU A 404 -7.07 13.44 -16.86
C LEU A 404 -6.59 14.90 -16.80
N LEU A 405 -5.45 15.15 -16.14
CA LEU A 405 -4.80 16.46 -16.12
C LEU A 405 -4.37 16.89 -17.52
N GLU A 406 -3.68 16.00 -18.24
CA GLU A 406 -3.26 16.24 -19.63
C GLU A 406 -4.46 16.50 -20.53
N PHE A 407 -5.52 15.68 -20.45
CA PHE A 407 -6.76 15.91 -21.17
C PHE A 407 -7.32 17.31 -20.87
N ALA A 408 -7.45 17.69 -19.60
CA ALA A 408 -8.01 18.99 -19.21
C ALA A 408 -7.16 20.16 -19.73
N VAL A 409 -5.83 20.06 -19.67
CA VAL A 409 -4.91 21.10 -20.14
C VAL A 409 -4.93 21.22 -21.66
N VAL A 410 -4.75 20.11 -22.38
CA VAL A 410 -4.69 20.08 -23.86
C VAL A 410 -6.02 20.52 -24.49
N SER A 411 -7.14 20.13 -23.89
CA SER A 411 -8.48 20.48 -24.39
C SER A 411 -9.08 21.75 -23.75
N ASN A 412 -8.28 22.49 -22.96
CA ASN A 412 -8.66 23.72 -22.27
C ASN A 412 -10.00 23.60 -21.50
N GLN A 413 -10.22 22.45 -20.85
CA GLN A 413 -11.44 22.18 -20.10
C GLN A 413 -11.32 22.69 -18.67
N SER A 414 -12.45 23.08 -18.08
CA SER A 414 -12.51 23.40 -16.66
C SER A 414 -12.20 22.15 -15.82
N PHE A 415 -11.40 22.28 -14.76
CA PHE A 415 -11.17 21.20 -13.80
C PHE A 415 -12.46 20.66 -13.16
N ARG A 416 -13.57 21.42 -13.19
CA ARG A 416 -14.90 20.94 -12.77
C ARG A 416 -15.49 19.87 -13.69
N VAL A 417 -14.86 19.55 -14.82
CA VAL A 417 -15.30 18.46 -15.70
C VAL A 417 -15.36 17.12 -14.96
N VAL A 418 -14.47 16.92 -13.97
CA VAL A 418 -14.44 15.69 -13.16
C VAL A 418 -15.64 15.54 -12.22
N GLU A 419 -16.30 16.66 -11.89
CA GLU A 419 -17.53 16.72 -11.08
C GLU A 419 -18.80 16.62 -11.95
N ASN A 420 -18.66 16.69 -13.28
CA ASN A 420 -19.78 16.70 -14.19
C ASN A 420 -20.47 15.33 -14.21
N ARG A 421 -21.77 15.29 -13.90
CA ARG A 421 -22.56 14.04 -13.86
C ARG A 421 -22.53 13.27 -15.18
N SER A 422 -22.56 13.96 -16.31
CA SER A 422 -22.51 13.33 -17.63
C SER A 422 -21.13 12.74 -17.92
N PHE A 423 -20.06 13.40 -17.49
CA PHE A 423 -18.69 12.86 -17.59
C PHE A 423 -18.52 11.62 -16.72
N ILE A 424 -18.99 11.64 -15.47
CA ILE A 424 -18.98 10.48 -14.57
C ILE A 424 -19.81 9.32 -15.16
N SER A 425 -20.99 9.63 -15.71
CA SER A 425 -21.86 8.63 -16.38
C SER A 425 -21.19 8.02 -17.61
N PHE A 426 -20.48 8.85 -18.41
CA PHE A 426 -19.66 8.39 -19.52
C PHE A 426 -18.56 7.44 -19.03
N LEU A 427 -17.78 7.81 -18.02
CA LEU A 427 -16.73 6.96 -17.46
C LEU A 427 -17.25 5.61 -16.96
N ASN A 428 -18.40 5.59 -16.28
CA ASN A 428 -19.03 4.35 -15.83
C ASN A 428 -19.47 3.47 -17.00
N THR A 429 -20.06 4.06 -18.04
CA THR A 429 -20.49 3.34 -19.24
C THR A 429 -19.28 2.78 -20.00
N PHE A 430 -18.24 3.61 -20.16
CA PHE A 430 -16.98 3.23 -20.78
C PHE A 430 -16.30 2.09 -20.03
N ARG A 431 -16.19 2.19 -18.69
CA ARG A 431 -15.65 1.14 -17.83
C ARG A 431 -16.39 -0.19 -18.03
N ASN A 432 -17.73 -0.18 -18.00
CA ASN A 432 -18.53 -1.38 -18.20
C ASN A 432 -18.33 -1.98 -19.60
N PHE A 433 -18.19 -1.14 -20.63
CA PHE A 433 -17.93 -1.61 -21.98
C PHE A 433 -16.56 -2.29 -22.09
N VAL A 434 -15.51 -1.66 -21.54
CA VAL A 434 -14.13 -2.18 -21.54
C VAL A 434 -14.03 -3.50 -20.78
N ILE A 435 -14.65 -3.62 -19.60
CA ILE A 435 -14.68 -4.86 -18.82
C ILE A 435 -15.23 -6.03 -19.65
N ASN A 436 -16.25 -5.77 -20.47
CA ASN A 436 -16.88 -6.79 -21.31
C ASN A 436 -16.14 -7.02 -22.65
N ASN A 437 -15.18 -6.17 -23.01
CA ASN A 437 -14.47 -6.21 -24.30
C ASN A 437 -12.96 -5.94 -24.12
N PRO A 438 -12.22 -6.80 -23.39
CA PRO A 438 -10.85 -6.52 -22.97
C PRO A 438 -9.82 -6.46 -24.11
N ASN A 439 -10.15 -6.93 -25.31
CA ASN A 439 -9.22 -7.02 -26.44
C ASN A 439 -9.35 -5.87 -27.46
N ARG A 440 -10.17 -4.83 -27.18
CA ARG A 440 -10.35 -3.69 -28.09
C ARG A 440 -9.54 -2.49 -27.64
N GLU A 441 -8.86 -1.82 -28.58
CA GLU A 441 -8.12 -0.59 -28.30
C GLU A 441 -9.08 0.60 -28.09
N ALA A 442 -8.68 1.56 -27.24
CA ALA A 442 -9.52 2.72 -26.90
C ALA A 442 -9.99 3.54 -28.11
N LYS A 443 -9.17 3.62 -29.17
CA LYS A 443 -9.50 4.35 -30.41
C LYS A 443 -10.67 3.72 -31.17
N ASP A 444 -10.86 2.41 -31.04
CA ASP A 444 -11.91 1.64 -31.72
C ASP A 444 -13.23 1.65 -30.92
N LEU A 445 -13.21 2.21 -29.70
CA LEU A 445 -14.36 2.32 -28.82
C LEU A 445 -15.13 3.62 -29.02
N LEU A 446 -14.45 4.68 -29.44
CA LEU A 446 -15.07 6.00 -29.58
C LEU A 446 -15.75 6.14 -30.96
N PRO A 447 -17.00 6.62 -31.00
CA PRO A 447 -17.67 6.88 -32.27
C PRO A 447 -16.95 7.98 -33.05
N CYS A 448 -16.90 7.85 -34.37
CA CYS A 448 -16.31 8.89 -35.22
C CYS A 448 -17.07 10.22 -35.09
N GLN A 449 -16.38 11.33 -35.35
CA GLN A 449 -16.92 12.69 -35.23
C GLN A 449 -18.28 12.87 -35.93
N ARG A 450 -18.44 12.27 -37.12
CA ARG A 450 -19.68 12.34 -37.91
C ARG A 450 -20.87 11.71 -37.20
N THR A 451 -20.65 10.59 -36.50
CA THR A 451 -21.70 9.90 -35.72
C THR A 451 -22.16 10.76 -34.54
N ILE A 452 -21.21 11.43 -33.87
CA ILE A 452 -21.53 12.37 -32.78
C ILE A 452 -22.30 13.56 -33.34
N SER A 453 -21.81 14.18 -34.41
CA SER A 453 -22.41 15.38 -35.02
C SER A 453 -23.88 15.17 -35.39
N ASN A 454 -24.21 14.04 -36.00
CA ASN A 454 -25.59 13.73 -36.40
C ASN A 454 -26.54 13.59 -35.19
N ARG A 455 -26.03 13.21 -34.01
CA ARG A 455 -26.84 13.04 -32.78
C ARG A 455 -26.91 14.31 -31.94
N VAL A 456 -25.95 15.22 -32.10
CA VAL A 456 -25.92 16.50 -31.39
C VAL A 456 -27.13 17.36 -31.77
N GLU A 457 -27.58 17.34 -33.02
CA GLU A 457 -28.76 18.12 -33.44
C GLU A 457 -30.04 17.71 -32.69
N ASP A 458 -30.27 16.41 -32.51
CA ASP A 458 -31.46 15.93 -31.80
C ASP A 458 -31.37 16.18 -30.29
N ALA A 459 -30.17 16.06 -29.71
CA ALA A 459 -29.93 16.45 -28.31
C ALA A 459 -30.13 17.96 -28.10
N LEU A 460 -29.65 18.79 -29.04
CA LEU A 460 -29.86 20.25 -29.03
C LEU A 460 -31.33 20.62 -29.13
N LYS A 461 -32.13 19.92 -29.94
CA LYS A 461 -33.59 20.12 -29.99
C LYS A 461 -34.24 19.87 -28.63
N SER A 462 -33.85 18.79 -27.94
CA SER A 462 -34.36 18.48 -26.61
C SER A 462 -34.02 19.56 -25.58
N VAL A 463 -32.76 20.02 -25.55
CA VAL A 463 -32.33 21.10 -24.65
C VAL A 463 -33.04 22.42 -24.98
N LYS A 464 -33.18 22.75 -26.27
CA LYS A 464 -33.95 23.92 -26.72
C LYS A 464 -35.40 23.85 -26.22
N ASN A 465 -36.07 22.72 -26.36
CA ASN A 465 -37.44 22.53 -25.86
C ASN A 465 -37.53 22.72 -24.33
N GLU A 466 -36.57 22.19 -23.57
CA GLU A 466 -36.51 22.37 -22.11
C GLU A 466 -36.36 23.85 -21.72
N VAL A 467 -35.45 24.57 -22.37
CA VAL A 467 -35.23 26.00 -22.15
C VAL A 467 -36.47 26.81 -22.54
N SER A 468 -37.09 26.51 -23.69
CA SER A 468 -38.32 27.16 -24.14
C SER A 468 -39.47 27.02 -23.13
N MET A 469 -39.63 25.85 -22.50
CA MET A 469 -40.64 25.66 -21.45
C MET A 469 -40.35 26.52 -20.21
N LYS A 470 -39.09 26.59 -19.76
CA LYS A 470 -38.69 27.43 -18.62
C LYS A 470 -38.90 28.92 -18.91
N VAL A 471 -38.58 29.36 -20.13
CA VAL A 471 -38.82 30.74 -20.58
C VAL A 471 -40.31 31.06 -20.65
N ALA A 472 -41.14 30.15 -21.17
CA ALA A 472 -42.59 30.34 -21.24
C ALA A 472 -43.21 30.51 -19.83
N GLN A 473 -42.77 29.70 -18.86
CA GLN A 473 -43.20 29.84 -17.47
C GLN A 473 -42.73 31.17 -16.86
N LEU A 474 -41.46 31.55 -17.06
CA LEU A 474 -40.92 32.83 -16.59
C LEU A 474 -41.73 34.03 -17.13
N LYS A 475 -42.15 33.98 -18.40
CA LYS A 475 -43.01 35.01 -19.02
C LYS A 475 -44.40 35.08 -18.40
N ALA A 476 -44.95 33.93 -18.00
CA ALA A 476 -46.28 33.83 -17.41
C ALA A 476 -46.30 34.27 -15.94
N SER A 477 -45.35 33.82 -15.12
CA SER A 477 -45.32 34.04 -13.67
C SER A 477 -44.56 35.30 -13.24
N GLY A 478 -43.75 35.88 -14.12
CA GLY A 478 -42.70 36.81 -13.70
C GLY A 478 -41.59 36.11 -12.90
N GLY A 479 -40.60 36.88 -12.45
CA GLY A 479 -39.46 36.33 -11.72
C GLY A 479 -38.41 37.38 -11.35
N GLY A 480 -37.32 36.92 -10.74
CA GLY A 480 -36.13 37.72 -10.46
C GLY A 480 -35.03 37.42 -11.48
N LEU A 481 -34.32 38.45 -11.92
CA LEU A 481 -33.11 38.36 -12.73
C LEU A 481 -31.93 38.81 -11.87
N THR A 482 -30.91 37.96 -11.78
CA THR A 482 -29.63 38.34 -11.19
C THR A 482 -28.59 38.45 -12.29
N MET A 483 -27.86 39.56 -12.30
CA MET A 483 -26.86 39.85 -13.33
C MET A 483 -25.47 39.92 -12.69
N ASP A 484 -24.48 39.30 -13.32
CA ASP A 484 -23.08 39.40 -12.91
C ASP A 484 -22.17 39.60 -14.13
N PHE A 485 -21.10 40.38 -13.93
CA PHE A 485 -20.09 40.63 -14.94
C PHE A 485 -18.80 39.91 -14.54
N ALA A 486 -18.26 39.10 -15.45
CA ALA A 486 -16.98 38.45 -15.27
C ALA A 486 -15.97 38.94 -16.32
N LYS A 487 -14.68 38.93 -15.96
CA LYS A 487 -13.58 39.27 -16.88
C LYS A 487 -12.65 38.07 -17.02
N ASN A 488 -12.53 37.53 -18.22
CA ASN A 488 -11.51 36.54 -18.58
C ASN A 488 -11.09 36.75 -20.03
N GLN A 489 -10.03 37.55 -20.25
CA GLN A 489 -9.58 38.11 -21.55
C GLN A 489 -10.60 39.02 -22.26
N VAL A 490 -11.89 38.66 -22.25
CA VAL A 490 -13.05 39.45 -22.69
C VAL A 490 -14.00 39.63 -21.50
N ASP A 491 -14.78 40.71 -21.50
CA ASP A 491 -15.81 40.95 -20.50
C ASP A 491 -17.11 40.23 -20.89
N PHE A 492 -17.74 39.51 -19.97
CA PHE A 492 -18.99 38.77 -20.23
C PHE A 492 -20.08 39.18 -19.26
N ILE A 493 -21.33 39.15 -19.73
CA ILE A 493 -22.52 39.27 -18.89
C ILE A 493 -23.21 37.91 -18.75
N ALA A 494 -23.51 37.55 -17.51
CA ALA A 494 -24.38 36.42 -17.18
C ALA A 494 -25.67 36.93 -16.57
N VAL A 495 -26.82 36.57 -17.16
CA VAL A 495 -28.15 36.83 -16.59
C VAL A 495 -28.74 35.49 -16.17
N THR A 496 -29.02 35.36 -14.88
CA THR A 496 -29.67 34.17 -14.31
C THR A 496 -31.10 34.52 -13.94
N ALA A 497 -32.05 33.72 -14.42
CA ALA A 497 -33.46 33.86 -14.07
C ALA A 497 -33.82 32.99 -12.88
N HIS A 498 -34.72 33.50 -12.03
CA HIS A 498 -35.22 32.84 -10.83
C HIS A 498 -36.73 33.01 -10.76
N TYR A 499 -37.48 31.93 -10.64
CA TYR A 499 -38.93 31.99 -10.43
C TYR A 499 -39.43 30.76 -9.64
N ILE A 500 -40.67 30.82 -9.16
CA ILE A 500 -41.34 29.70 -8.50
C ILE A 500 -42.37 29.14 -9.48
N ASN A 501 -42.29 27.86 -9.80
CA ASN A 501 -43.25 27.23 -10.72
C ASN A 501 -44.58 26.90 -10.01
N SER A 502 -45.55 26.38 -10.75
CA SER A 502 -46.88 25.98 -10.22
C SER A 502 -46.82 24.93 -9.11
N ASN A 503 -45.73 24.17 -9.03
CA ASN A 503 -45.51 23.13 -8.02
C ASN A 503 -44.72 23.67 -6.79
N TRP A 504 -44.64 24.99 -6.63
CA TRP A 504 -43.89 25.66 -5.55
C TRP A 504 -42.38 25.36 -5.53
N GLN A 505 -41.82 24.88 -6.63
CA GLN A 505 -40.39 24.65 -6.75
C GLN A 505 -39.69 25.90 -7.26
N LYS A 506 -38.59 26.28 -6.61
CA LYS A 506 -37.69 27.31 -7.11
C LYS A 506 -36.95 26.79 -8.33
N ILE A 507 -37.08 27.49 -9.45
CA ILE A 507 -36.34 27.25 -10.68
C ILE A 507 -35.31 28.37 -10.82
N ASN A 508 -34.05 28.00 -11.04
CA ASN A 508 -32.97 28.93 -11.36
C ASN A 508 -32.12 28.38 -12.51
N PHE A 509 -31.86 29.20 -13.52
CA PHE A 509 -31.05 28.81 -14.67
C PHE A 509 -30.41 30.03 -15.33
N VAL A 510 -29.27 29.81 -15.98
CA VAL A 510 -28.62 30.86 -16.78
C VAL A 510 -29.47 31.09 -18.01
N LEU A 511 -30.00 32.30 -18.12
CA LEU A 511 -30.88 32.72 -19.20
C LEU A 511 -30.07 33.31 -20.34
N VAL A 512 -29.10 34.18 -20.04
CA VAL A 512 -28.18 34.78 -21.03
C VAL A 512 -26.75 34.62 -20.54
N PHE A 513 -25.84 34.26 -21.45
CA PHE A 513 -24.40 34.32 -21.23
C PHE A 513 -23.74 34.85 -22.50
N ALA A 514 -23.42 36.14 -22.52
CA ALA A 514 -22.99 36.84 -23.72
C ALA A 514 -21.68 37.60 -23.50
N PRO A 515 -20.71 37.53 -24.44
CA PRO A 515 -19.56 38.43 -24.44
C PRO A 515 -20.01 39.86 -24.72
N LEU A 516 -19.37 40.82 -24.07
CA LEU A 516 -19.46 42.21 -24.49
C LEU A 516 -18.61 42.39 -25.75
N PRO A 517 -19.15 42.91 -26.86
CA PRO A 517 -18.40 43.07 -28.10
C PRO A 517 -17.14 43.91 -27.92
N SER A 518 -16.04 43.48 -28.56
CA SER A 518 -14.73 44.09 -28.44
C SER A 518 -14.76 45.57 -28.83
N GLY A 519 -14.30 46.45 -27.93
CA GLY A 519 -14.27 47.91 -28.16
C GLY A 519 -15.49 48.68 -27.67
N LEU A 520 -16.58 48.01 -27.26
CA LEU A 520 -17.71 48.67 -26.61
C LEU A 520 -17.38 49.01 -25.15
N LYS A 521 -17.58 50.28 -24.78
CA LYS A 521 -17.52 50.70 -23.37
C LYS A 521 -18.69 50.08 -22.61
N LYS A 522 -18.45 49.65 -21.37
CA LYS A 522 -19.47 49.21 -20.41
C LYS A 522 -20.31 50.38 -19.91
N THR A 523 -21.08 51.03 -20.79
CA THR A 523 -22.07 52.03 -20.38
C THR A 523 -23.42 51.37 -20.14
N SER A 524 -24.31 52.04 -19.41
CA SER A 524 -25.68 51.58 -19.18
C SER A 524 -26.44 51.31 -20.48
N GLU A 525 -26.27 52.16 -21.49
CA GLU A 525 -26.95 52.04 -22.78
C GLU A 525 -26.51 50.80 -23.55
N ASN A 526 -25.20 50.54 -23.61
CA ASN A 526 -24.64 49.39 -24.33
C ASN A 526 -25.03 48.07 -23.68
N VAL A 527 -24.98 48.01 -22.34
CA VAL A 527 -25.41 46.83 -21.59
C VAL A 527 -26.92 46.60 -21.76
N LYS A 528 -27.72 47.66 -21.78
CA LYS A 528 -29.18 47.58 -22.02
C LYS A 528 -29.48 47.04 -23.40
N ALA A 529 -28.81 47.55 -24.43
CA ALA A 529 -28.98 47.11 -25.80
C ALA A 529 -28.59 45.63 -25.96
N LEU A 530 -27.47 45.21 -25.36
CA LEU A 530 -27.04 43.82 -25.37
C LEU A 530 -28.07 42.91 -24.71
N ILE A 531 -28.50 43.19 -23.48
CA ILE A 531 -29.49 42.34 -22.80
C ILE A 531 -30.82 42.33 -23.55
N ALA A 532 -31.30 43.48 -24.04
CA ALA A 532 -32.55 43.52 -24.80
C ALA A 532 -32.47 42.69 -26.10
N SER A 533 -31.32 42.70 -26.78
CA SER A 533 -31.06 41.87 -27.96
C SER A 533 -31.12 40.38 -27.60
N GLU A 534 -30.33 39.97 -26.61
CA GLU A 534 -30.23 38.56 -26.17
C GLU A 534 -31.58 38.03 -25.63
N MET A 535 -32.33 38.86 -24.91
CA MET A 535 -33.66 38.49 -24.41
C MET A 535 -34.69 38.34 -25.53
N ASN A 536 -34.63 39.21 -26.55
CA ASN A 536 -35.50 39.10 -27.72
C ASN A 536 -35.22 37.83 -28.53
N GLU A 537 -33.95 37.41 -28.66
CA GLU A 537 -33.60 36.14 -29.30
C GLU A 537 -34.22 34.93 -28.58
N LEU A 538 -34.40 35.03 -27.26
CA LEU A 538 -35.08 34.02 -26.44
C LEU A 538 -36.61 34.18 -26.44
N GLY A 539 -37.16 35.10 -27.22
CA GLY A 539 -38.60 35.38 -27.31
C GLY A 539 -39.17 36.09 -26.07
N ILE A 540 -38.32 36.74 -25.27
CA ILE A 540 -38.73 37.54 -24.10
C ILE A 540 -38.77 39.00 -24.54
N SER A 541 -39.97 39.56 -24.65
CA SER A 541 -40.14 40.95 -25.08
C SER A 541 -39.89 41.93 -23.94
N ASN A 542 -39.79 43.23 -24.28
CA ASN A 542 -39.73 44.29 -23.28
C ASN A 542 -40.93 44.29 -22.32
N THR A 543 -42.11 43.86 -22.77
CA THR A 543 -43.30 43.75 -21.90
C THR A 543 -43.17 42.59 -20.92
N ASP A 544 -42.53 41.49 -21.32
CA ASP A 544 -42.26 40.35 -20.44
C ASP A 544 -41.20 40.71 -19.39
N MET A 545 -40.11 41.36 -19.81
CA MET A 545 -39.09 41.87 -18.89
C MET A 545 -39.65 42.83 -17.86
N SER A 546 -40.68 43.62 -18.22
CA SER A 546 -41.33 44.53 -17.29
C SER A 546 -41.98 43.81 -16.10
N LYS A 547 -42.28 42.51 -16.21
CA LYS A 547 -42.83 41.69 -15.10
C LYS A 547 -41.74 41.15 -14.16
N MET A 548 -40.48 41.36 -14.50
CA MET A 548 -39.34 40.80 -13.77
C MET A 548 -38.68 41.85 -12.88
N PHE A 549 -38.17 41.42 -11.72
CA PHE A 549 -37.35 42.25 -10.85
C PHE A 549 -35.87 42.02 -11.16
N VAL A 550 -35.06 43.07 -11.12
CA VAL A 550 -33.62 42.97 -11.41
C VAL A 550 -32.84 43.24 -10.14
N THR A 551 -31.98 42.29 -9.75
CA THR A 551 -31.11 42.42 -8.59
C THR A 551 -29.64 42.50 -9.02
N THR A 552 -28.95 43.56 -8.61
CA THR A 552 -27.56 43.86 -9.04
C THR A 552 -26.73 44.45 -7.90
N ASP A 553 -25.43 44.61 -8.09
CA ASP A 553 -24.46 45.14 -7.11
C ASP A 553 -24.42 46.67 -6.96
N GLU A 554 -25.45 47.39 -7.42
CA GLU A 554 -25.47 48.87 -7.51
C GLU A 554 -24.53 49.48 -8.56
N GLY A 555 -23.98 48.68 -9.49
CA GLY A 555 -23.29 49.22 -10.65
C GLY A 555 -24.21 50.15 -11.45
N SER A 556 -23.82 51.43 -11.60
CA SER A 556 -24.60 52.47 -12.30
C SER A 556 -25.08 52.04 -13.69
N ASN A 557 -24.28 51.21 -14.36
CA ASN A 557 -24.54 50.66 -15.69
C ASN A 557 -25.72 49.67 -15.70
N VAL A 558 -26.00 49.00 -14.58
CA VAL A 558 -26.99 47.93 -14.47
C VAL A 558 -28.23 48.40 -13.69
N CYS A 559 -28.11 49.36 -12.77
CA CYS A 559 -29.26 49.92 -12.04
C CYS A 559 -30.29 50.56 -12.98
N GLN A 560 -29.82 51.25 -14.04
CA GLN A 560 -30.70 51.84 -15.04
C GLN A 560 -31.50 50.81 -15.87
N LEU A 561 -31.11 49.53 -15.84
CA LEU A 561 -31.83 48.44 -16.52
C LEU A 561 -33.11 48.04 -15.79
N GLY A 562 -33.06 48.00 -14.45
CA GLY A 562 -34.21 47.62 -13.63
C GLY A 562 -35.19 48.77 -13.39
N GLY A 563 -34.78 50.02 -13.61
CA GLY A 563 -35.62 51.20 -13.38
C GLY A 563 -36.21 51.21 -11.97
N SER A 564 -37.53 51.39 -11.84
CA SER A 564 -38.24 51.33 -10.56
C SER A 564 -38.40 49.92 -9.97
N LYS A 565 -38.03 48.87 -10.71
CA LYS A 565 -38.06 47.46 -10.28
C LYS A 565 -36.68 46.90 -9.95
N HIS A 566 -35.67 47.77 -9.96
CA HIS A 566 -34.34 47.42 -9.50
C HIS A 566 -34.34 47.25 -7.98
N GLN A 567 -33.62 46.25 -7.51
CA GLN A 567 -33.35 46.03 -6.09
C GLN A 567 -31.86 45.86 -5.88
N SER A 568 -31.33 46.57 -4.88
CA SER A 568 -29.94 46.43 -4.47
C SER A 568 -29.67 45.01 -4.00
N CYS A 569 -28.57 44.42 -4.46
CA CYS A 569 -28.06 43.20 -3.88
C CYS A 569 -27.69 43.50 -2.43
N MET A 570 -28.54 43.06 -1.50
CA MET A 570 -28.38 43.33 -0.07
C MET A 570 -27.00 42.92 0.45
N CYS A 571 -26.41 41.85 -0.10
CA CYS A 571 -25.07 41.42 0.27
C CYS A 571 -23.98 42.42 -0.15
N HIS A 572 -24.12 43.05 -1.33
CA HIS A 572 -23.19 44.07 -1.81
C HIS A 572 -23.38 45.41 -1.09
N VAL A 573 -24.63 45.77 -0.77
CA VAL A 573 -24.92 46.93 0.09
C VAL A 573 -24.26 46.74 1.46
N GLY A 574 -24.48 45.58 2.09
CA GLY A 574 -23.80 45.21 3.34
C GLY A 574 -22.28 45.26 3.20
N SER A 575 -21.69 44.58 2.20
CA SER A 575 -20.24 44.59 1.97
C SER A 575 -19.68 46.02 1.80
N THR A 576 -20.37 46.88 1.07
CA THR A 576 -19.97 48.28 0.86
C THR A 576 -20.06 49.09 2.15
N MET A 577 -21.14 48.91 2.92
CA MET A 577 -21.30 49.52 4.24
C MET A 577 -20.16 49.10 5.17
N ALA A 578 -19.86 47.80 5.33
CA ALA A 578 -18.71 47.40 6.17
C ALA A 578 -17.41 47.91 5.60
N LYS A 579 -17.15 47.81 4.29
CA LYS A 579 -15.88 48.30 3.75
C LYS A 579 -15.69 49.78 4.06
N ARG A 580 -16.73 50.61 3.94
CA ARG A 580 -16.65 52.04 4.25
C ARG A 580 -16.51 52.30 5.75
N THR A 581 -17.26 51.60 6.60
CA THR A 581 -17.18 51.78 8.05
C THR A 581 -15.90 51.18 8.66
N THR A 582 -15.35 50.14 8.05
CA THR A 582 -14.13 49.44 8.54
C THR A 582 -12.83 49.97 7.93
N ARG A 583 -12.91 50.77 6.85
CA ARG A 583 -11.73 51.36 6.18
C ARG A 583 -10.79 52.13 7.12
N PRO A 584 -11.27 52.94 8.08
CA PRO A 584 -10.39 53.67 9.00
C PRO A 584 -9.65 52.77 10.00
N TYR A 585 -10.10 51.52 10.17
CA TYR A 585 -9.68 50.63 11.25
C TYR A 585 -8.76 49.49 10.80
N ARG A 586 -8.43 49.40 9.50
CA ARG A 586 -7.59 48.32 8.97
C ARG A 586 -6.16 48.29 9.53
N ASN A 587 -5.65 49.43 10.01
CA ASN A 587 -4.24 49.59 10.37
C ASN A 587 -3.99 50.20 11.76
N ASN A 588 -5.02 50.43 12.59
CA ASN A 588 -4.88 51.07 13.91
C ASN A 588 -5.53 50.24 15.02
N ALA A 589 -4.98 50.31 16.24
CA ALA A 589 -5.62 49.76 17.44
C ALA A 589 -6.99 50.42 17.65
N LEU A 590 -8.03 49.61 17.78
CA LEU A 590 -9.42 50.06 17.88
C LEU A 590 -9.69 50.75 19.23
N SER A 591 -10.27 51.95 19.22
CA SER A 591 -10.81 52.57 20.43
C SER A 591 -12.02 51.80 20.98
N GLU A 592 -12.32 51.92 22.27
CA GLU A 592 -13.39 51.16 22.92
C GLU A 592 -14.78 51.50 22.38
N GLU A 593 -15.00 52.74 21.95
CA GLU A 593 -16.23 53.20 21.29
C GLU A 593 -16.48 52.48 19.95
N VAL A 594 -15.43 52.32 19.15
CA VAL A 594 -15.51 51.60 17.86
C VAL A 594 -15.77 50.11 18.08
N LYS A 595 -15.17 49.52 19.13
CA LYS A 595 -15.48 48.14 19.53
C LYS A 595 -16.94 47.97 19.92
N ASN A 596 -17.54 48.96 20.58
CA ASN A 596 -18.96 48.92 20.95
C ASN A 596 -19.87 49.07 19.73
N ALA A 597 -19.58 49.97 18.80
CA ALA A 597 -20.31 50.08 17.53
C ALA A 597 -20.24 48.78 16.70
N CYS A 598 -19.08 48.11 16.66
CA CYS A 598 -18.94 46.83 15.97
C CYS A 598 -19.79 45.71 16.61
N LYS A 599 -19.92 45.69 17.95
CA LYS A 599 -20.80 44.74 18.65
C LYS A 599 -22.28 44.99 18.33
N GLU A 600 -22.70 46.24 18.18
CA GLU A 600 -24.07 46.58 17.78
C GLU A 600 -24.38 46.09 16.35
N VAL A 601 -23.45 46.29 15.42
CA VAL A 601 -23.57 45.77 14.04
C VAL A 601 -23.59 44.24 14.04
N GLU A 602 -22.75 43.57 14.84
CA GLU A 602 -22.77 42.11 15.00
C GLU A 602 -24.14 41.63 15.56
N SER A 603 -24.72 42.37 16.51
CA SER A 603 -26.05 42.08 17.05
C SER A 603 -27.15 42.23 16.01
N ALA A 604 -27.10 43.28 15.18
CA ALA A 604 -28.04 43.49 14.09
C ALA A 604 -27.94 42.36 13.03
N LEU A 605 -26.73 41.95 12.66
CA LEU A 605 -26.53 40.80 11.79
C LEU A 605 -27.09 39.50 12.37
N LYS A 606 -26.85 39.25 13.66
CA LYS A 606 -27.42 38.09 14.36
C LYS A 606 -28.94 38.12 14.36
N CYS A 607 -29.56 39.30 14.46
CA CYS A 607 -31.00 39.46 14.31
C CYS A 607 -31.47 39.14 12.88
N VAL A 608 -30.74 39.54 11.84
CA VAL A 608 -31.01 39.16 10.45
C VAL A 608 -30.86 37.65 10.25
N GLU A 609 -29.82 37.02 10.81
CA GLU A 609 -29.66 35.56 10.80
C GLU A 609 -30.81 34.86 11.54
N LYS A 610 -31.26 35.40 12.68
CA LYS A 610 -32.42 34.89 13.43
C LYS A 610 -33.71 35.05 12.65
N LEU A 611 -33.88 36.17 11.93
CA LEU A 611 -35.03 36.41 11.05
C LEU A 611 -35.01 35.43 9.87
N ILE A 612 -33.86 35.20 9.24
CA ILE A 612 -33.68 34.18 8.21
C ILE A 612 -33.99 32.79 8.78
N GLY A 613 -33.54 32.49 10.00
CA GLY A 613 -33.88 31.24 10.71
C GLY A 613 -35.38 31.10 11.00
N LYS A 614 -36.07 32.19 11.35
CA LYS A 614 -37.53 32.21 11.54
C LYS A 614 -38.28 32.11 10.20
N LEU A 615 -37.75 32.68 9.12
CA LEU A 615 -38.29 32.49 7.77
C LEU A 615 -38.05 31.05 7.27
N ARG A 616 -36.95 30.40 7.67
CA ARG A 616 -36.76 28.95 7.47
C ARG A 616 -37.75 28.10 8.28
N LEU A 617 -38.26 28.62 9.40
CA LEU A 617 -39.35 27.99 10.16
C LEU A 617 -40.69 28.04 9.39
N VAL A 618 -40.91 29.08 8.57
CA VAL A 618 -42.01 29.13 7.59
C VAL A 618 -41.79 28.12 6.45
N ASP A 619 -40.54 27.89 6.02
CA ASP A 619 -40.20 26.78 5.12
C ASP A 619 -40.39 25.40 5.79
N GLN A 620 -40.24 25.28 7.11
CA GLN A 620 -40.51 24.06 7.87
C GLN A 620 -42.00 23.71 7.87
N ILE A 621 -42.89 24.70 8.01
CA ILE A 621 -44.35 24.52 7.86
C ILE A 621 -44.71 24.07 6.43
N LYS A 622 -43.94 24.48 5.43
CA LYS A 622 -44.06 23.96 4.05
C LYS A 622 -43.50 22.53 3.88
N ASN A 623 -42.46 22.17 4.62
CA ASN A 623 -41.85 20.84 4.57
C ASN A 623 -42.75 19.74 5.14
N ASP A 624 -43.63 20.07 6.10
CA ASP A 624 -44.66 19.16 6.59
C ASP A 624 -45.72 18.80 5.50
N ALA A 625 -45.76 19.54 4.38
CA ALA A 625 -46.57 19.26 3.20
C ALA A 625 -45.82 18.55 2.05
N GLY A 626 -44.59 18.06 2.27
CA GLY A 626 -44.00 17.00 1.45
C GLY A 626 -43.05 17.37 0.31
N SER A 627 -42.33 18.49 0.34
CA SER A 627 -41.09 18.62 -0.47
C SER A 627 -40.14 19.73 -0.02
N ALA A 628 -38.88 19.35 0.23
CA ALA A 628 -37.84 20.21 0.78
C ALA A 628 -37.14 21.09 -0.26
N LEU A 629 -37.03 22.39 0.05
CA LEU A 629 -36.13 23.32 -0.64
C LEU A 629 -34.67 23.05 -0.24
N ARG A 630 -33.83 22.66 -1.21
CA ARG A 630 -32.38 22.60 -1.03
C ARG A 630 -31.76 23.99 -0.95
N SER A 631 -31.06 24.19 0.17
CA SER A 631 -30.01 25.13 0.55
C SER A 631 -30.15 26.64 0.28
N PRO A 632 -29.85 27.48 1.30
CA PRO A 632 -29.55 28.89 1.10
C PRO A 632 -28.27 29.03 0.26
N VAL A 633 -28.28 29.96 -0.69
CA VAL A 633 -27.10 30.30 -1.48
C VAL A 633 -26.10 31.02 -0.56
N GLU A 634 -24.98 30.38 -0.28
CA GLU A 634 -23.97 30.80 0.71
C GLU A 634 -23.12 32.02 0.28
N THR A 635 -23.48 32.74 -0.78
CA THR A 635 -22.42 33.45 -1.52
C THR A 635 -21.99 34.80 -0.99
N ARG A 636 -22.70 35.57 -0.15
CA ARG A 636 -22.21 36.95 0.17
C ARG A 636 -22.56 37.58 1.54
N TRP A 637 -23.16 36.87 2.50
CA TRP A 637 -23.36 37.41 3.87
C TRP A 637 -22.29 36.95 4.87
N LEU A 638 -21.85 35.70 4.74
CA LEU A 638 -20.85 35.10 5.62
C LEU A 638 -19.52 35.87 5.57
N SER A 639 -19.14 36.39 4.41
CA SER A 639 -17.94 37.21 4.24
C SER A 639 -17.98 38.52 5.05
N TYR A 640 -19.14 39.15 5.22
CA TYR A 640 -19.31 40.38 6.02
C TYR A 640 -19.19 40.07 7.50
N TYR A 641 -19.86 39.00 7.96
CA TYR A 641 -19.77 38.49 9.33
C TYR A 641 -18.33 38.13 9.70
N VAL A 642 -17.64 37.36 8.85
CA VAL A 642 -16.23 36.96 9.04
C VAL A 642 -15.30 38.18 9.09
N MET A 643 -15.53 39.20 8.26
CA MET A 643 -14.71 40.42 8.25
C MET A 643 -14.89 41.25 9.53
N ILE A 644 -16.12 41.39 10.03
CA ILE A 644 -16.41 42.08 11.30
C ILE A 644 -15.85 41.28 12.49
N GLN A 645 -16.00 39.95 12.48
CA GLN A 645 -15.39 39.09 13.49
C GLN A 645 -13.87 39.22 13.53
N SER A 646 -13.21 39.31 12.38
CA SER A 646 -11.75 39.47 12.31
C SER A 646 -11.30 40.80 12.93
N LEU A 647 -12.04 41.89 12.72
CA LEU A 647 -11.75 43.19 13.33
C LEU A 647 -11.98 43.17 14.85
N ILE A 648 -12.99 42.44 15.33
CA ILE A 648 -13.26 42.27 16.76
C ILE A 648 -12.22 41.37 17.44
N LYS A 649 -11.63 40.40 16.72
CA LYS A 649 -10.62 39.48 17.25
C LYS A 649 -9.21 40.07 17.33
N ASN A 650 -8.87 41.07 16.51
CA ASN A 650 -7.60 41.81 16.56
C ASN A 650 -7.55 42.85 17.70
N LYS A 651 -8.05 42.47 18.89
CA LYS A 651 -8.09 43.30 20.10
C LYS A 651 -6.73 43.53 20.72
#